data_AF-A0A7C6AG56-F1
#
_entry.id   AF-A0A7C6AG56-F1
#
_cell.length_a   1.000
_cell.length_b   1.000
_cell.length_c   1.000
_cell.angle_alpha   90.00
_cell.angle_beta   90.00
_cell.angle_gamma   90.00
#
_symmetry.space_group_name_H-M   'P 1'
#
loop_
_entity.id
_entity.type
_entity.pdbx_description
1 polymer ?
#
loop_
_entity_poly.entity_id
_entity_poly.type
_entity_poly.pdbx_seq_one_letter_code
_entity_poly.pdbx_strand_id
1 'polypeptide(L)'
;MIEKAKKLIEEKDFSGLENLWMEILEDKNILLKDFLKIADELKSIKETSRGFMLLEILASHLVNQNDIDGAIEVYKHMPYFTEDDKIIRRTLVELYKKRYEGNERIERYIELSGIEKNEHIFKSIERLEEFLKYDIGRVFYFERFGLGEVVAMNPEKKELIIDFQKQKGYFVKFDVAQKLLMPAPEGHYLNKKYRNIEELKKFAKDDPQSLVIYLLKSFKEPLSSSELKNHLTGVVEENEIDKFWEKVRKKLEKDENIKVETKKALKTYQFIEGLDKKETYIETFKKADLDEKYLLAEKLAKEQPGIFNEIILSLISFANENYRSEPALALDVIYLCDEYKKTGINYTIDDLLQLRGYEELLLNLKNIEHKKKFLTEIKKRESQNWQKIFQQILTLSDDTKLIEEIEEQLINAGFEMEELYKSIFSMPQKFPGTFLYLLKKIANGTLKKFSEPRYLSRLIGSLEHIKGAKPIFIKGFSLEKFDELIKNGEINEIQKIKDALIKSSALKDYEKNDYLRIINYHFPQLEEKKGDFIYTTQEALTQKKKELEYLLTVAIPENKKEISRAREFGDLSENFEYKAAKERQDQLYQRLRTLESELQRAKIIDFNNIDTSRVSIGTKVILKNLQENSIIEYTILGPWDSNLSKNIISYDSPLAKDVLLEKRAGDKIKLENKIYEIIRIEIAKN
;
A
#
# COMPACT_ATOMS: atom_id res chain seq x y z
N MET A 1 36.31 5.37 12.95
CA MET A 1 37.10 6.34 13.74
C MET A 1 36.24 7.11 14.73
N ILE A 2 35.16 7.79 14.32
CA ILE A 2 34.27 8.53 15.25
C ILE A 2 33.64 7.64 16.32
N GLU A 3 33.12 6.46 15.96
CA GLU A 3 32.59 5.50 16.95
C GLU A 3 33.67 4.97 17.91
N LYS A 4 34.92 4.88 17.44
CA LYS A 4 36.07 4.53 18.27
C LYS A 4 36.37 5.66 19.26
N ALA A 5 36.32 6.93 18.82
CA ALA A 5 36.46 8.09 19.69
C ALA A 5 35.36 8.16 20.75
N LYS A 6 34.09 7.96 20.37
CA LYS A 6 32.94 7.85 21.30
C LYS A 6 33.17 6.78 22.36
N LYS A 7 33.57 5.58 21.93
CA LYS A 7 33.84 4.47 22.84
C LYS A 7 34.97 4.80 23.83
N LEU A 8 36.05 5.41 23.37
CA LEU A 8 37.15 5.85 24.23
C LEU A 8 36.69 6.92 25.25
N ILE A 9 35.81 7.83 24.85
CA ILE A 9 35.20 8.83 25.74
C ILE A 9 34.32 8.15 26.81
N GLU A 10 33.50 7.17 26.42
CA GLU A 10 32.66 6.39 27.34
C GLU A 10 33.49 5.57 28.35
N GLU A 11 34.57 4.95 27.87
CA GLU A 11 35.53 4.19 28.68
C GLU A 11 36.47 5.09 29.50
N LYS A 12 36.41 6.42 29.30
CA LYS A 12 37.32 7.42 29.89
C LYS A 12 38.81 7.17 29.58
N ASP A 13 39.10 6.48 28.47
CA ASP A 13 40.44 6.30 27.95
C ASP A 13 40.87 7.52 27.13
N PHE A 14 41.27 8.58 27.84
CA PHE A 14 41.64 9.85 27.21
C PHE A 14 42.99 9.81 26.52
N SER A 15 43.93 8.98 26.99
CA SER A 15 45.21 8.78 26.31
C SER A 15 45.02 8.06 24.98
N GLY A 16 44.13 7.06 24.93
CA GLY A 16 43.69 6.44 23.68
C GLY A 16 43.01 7.43 22.75
N LEU A 17 42.18 8.34 23.29
CA LEU A 17 41.52 9.38 22.51
C LEU A 17 42.50 10.38 21.89
N GLU A 18 43.51 10.83 22.64
CA GLU A 18 44.54 11.76 22.15
C GLU A 18 45.38 11.13 21.03
N ASN A 19 45.77 9.86 21.17
CA ASN A 19 46.45 9.12 20.10
C ASN A 19 45.58 8.99 18.86
N LEU A 20 44.30 8.62 19.05
CA LEU A 20 43.34 8.52 17.96
C LEU A 20 43.12 9.88 17.28
N TRP A 21 43.10 10.98 18.04
CA TRP A 21 42.95 12.32 17.48
C TRP A 21 44.07 12.66 16.49
N MET A 22 45.32 12.31 16.83
CA MET A 22 46.46 12.49 15.93
C MET A 22 46.36 11.63 14.67
N GLU A 23 45.91 10.37 14.80
CA GLU A 23 45.64 9.50 13.64
C GLU A 23 44.56 10.10 12.72
N ILE A 24 43.49 10.65 13.31
CA ILE A 24 42.37 11.25 12.57
C ILE A 24 42.78 12.54 11.86
N LEU A 25 43.67 13.35 12.45
CA LEU A 25 44.18 14.58 11.83
C LEU A 25 44.94 14.33 10.52
N GLU A 26 45.55 13.16 10.35
CA GLU A 26 46.26 12.79 9.12
C GLU A 26 45.33 12.20 8.05
N ASP A 27 44.10 11.82 8.40
CA ASP A 27 43.13 11.23 7.49
C ASP A 27 42.28 12.29 6.75
N LYS A 28 42.57 12.47 5.46
CA LYS A 28 41.86 13.41 4.58
C LYS A 28 40.39 13.09 4.35
N ASN A 29 39.91 11.91 4.74
CA ASN A 29 38.51 11.52 4.59
C ASN A 29 37.64 11.97 5.76
N ILE A 30 38.23 12.49 6.84
CA ILE A 30 37.49 12.95 8.01
C ILE A 30 37.05 14.40 7.80
N LEU A 31 35.78 14.67 8.04
CA LEU A 31 35.20 16.00 7.87
C LEU A 31 35.37 16.83 9.13
N LEU A 32 35.52 18.15 8.96
CA LEU A 32 35.61 19.10 10.06
C LEU A 32 34.48 18.95 11.10
N LYS A 33 33.24 18.72 10.61
CA LYS A 33 32.05 18.52 11.45
C LYS A 33 32.23 17.38 12.47
N ASP A 34 33.03 16.38 12.14
CA ASP A 34 33.21 15.20 12.99
C ASP A 34 34.20 15.44 14.12
N PHE A 35 35.22 16.27 13.89
CA PHE A 35 36.08 16.76 14.97
C PHE A 35 35.31 17.60 15.98
N LEU A 36 34.44 18.52 15.50
CA LEU A 36 33.63 19.37 16.38
C LEU A 36 32.68 18.54 17.26
N LYS A 37 32.08 17.46 16.71
CA LYS A 37 31.24 16.53 17.48
C LYS A 37 32.01 15.86 18.63
N ILE A 38 33.24 15.39 18.38
CA ILE A 38 34.07 14.77 19.42
C ILE A 38 34.36 15.77 20.54
N ALA A 39 34.66 17.03 20.21
CA ALA A 39 34.84 18.09 21.20
C ALA A 39 33.55 18.35 22.01
N ASP A 40 32.39 18.40 21.35
CA ASP A 40 31.10 18.57 22.03
C ASP A 40 30.75 17.41 22.97
N GLU A 41 31.11 16.18 22.60
CA GLU A 41 30.97 15.00 23.47
C GLU A 41 31.81 15.13 24.74
N LEU A 42 33.07 15.55 24.62
CA LEU A 42 33.92 15.83 25.79
C LEU A 42 33.31 16.91 26.69
N LYS A 43 32.79 17.98 26.10
CA LYS A 43 32.10 19.03 26.88
C LYS A 43 30.87 18.48 27.60
N SER A 44 30.10 17.59 26.98
CA SER A 44 28.89 17.01 27.56
C SER A 44 29.16 16.21 28.85
N ILE A 45 30.34 15.58 28.94
CA ILE A 45 30.81 14.86 30.13
C ILE A 45 31.65 15.73 31.07
N LYS A 46 31.66 17.06 30.87
CA LYS A 46 32.41 18.06 31.63
C LYS A 46 33.94 18.01 31.46
N GLU A 47 34.44 17.34 30.43
CA GLU A 47 35.87 17.34 30.03
C GLU A 47 36.19 18.55 29.12
N THR A 48 35.76 19.75 29.53
CA THR A 48 35.80 20.96 28.70
C THR A 48 37.24 21.38 28.36
N SER A 49 38.18 21.29 29.31
CA SER A 49 39.58 21.65 29.08
C SER A 49 40.25 20.75 28.04
N ARG A 50 39.91 19.46 28.02
CA ARG A 50 40.43 18.52 27.01
C ARG A 50 39.80 18.80 25.64
N GLY A 51 38.50 19.03 25.58
CA GLY A 51 37.82 19.44 24.35
C GLY A 51 38.46 20.70 23.75
N PHE A 52 38.75 21.71 24.58
CA PHE A 52 39.45 22.92 24.17
C PHE A 52 40.85 22.62 23.60
N MET A 53 41.68 21.85 24.31
CA MET A 53 43.02 21.47 23.86
C MET A 53 43.00 20.77 22.49
N LEU A 54 42.07 19.84 22.28
CA LEU A 54 41.95 19.14 21.00
C LEU A 54 41.56 20.10 19.85
N LEU A 55 40.66 21.06 20.11
CA LEU A 55 40.32 22.12 19.15
C LEU A 55 41.53 23.01 18.84
N GLU A 56 42.40 23.33 19.81
CA GLU A 56 43.62 24.10 19.57
C GLU A 56 44.60 23.38 18.65
N ILE A 57 44.75 22.07 18.84
CA ILE A 57 45.59 21.22 17.97
C ILE A 57 45.02 21.22 16.54
N LEU A 58 43.71 21.04 16.40
CA LEU A 58 43.04 21.06 15.09
C LEU A 58 43.15 22.42 14.41
N ALA A 59 42.88 23.51 15.13
CA ALA A 59 43.01 24.86 14.59
C ALA A 59 44.43 25.13 14.09
N SER A 60 45.45 24.76 14.87
CA SER A 60 46.86 24.89 14.49
C SER A 60 47.19 24.09 13.24
N HIS A 61 46.67 22.86 13.14
CA HIS A 61 46.84 22.02 11.97
C HIS A 61 46.23 22.64 10.70
N LEU A 62 45.00 23.16 10.78
CA LEU A 62 44.31 23.81 9.65
C LEU A 62 45.02 25.07 9.20
N VAL A 63 45.48 25.91 10.14
CA VAL A 63 46.28 27.10 9.83
C VAL A 63 47.58 26.73 9.12
N ASN A 64 48.28 25.68 9.57
CA ASN A 64 49.51 25.18 8.93
C ASN A 64 49.27 24.64 7.52
N GLN A 65 48.09 24.07 7.26
CA GLN A 65 47.66 23.65 5.92
C GLN A 65 47.13 24.81 5.05
N ASN A 66 47.11 26.03 5.59
CA ASN A 66 46.52 27.21 4.96
C ASN A 66 45.01 27.07 4.67
N ASP A 67 44.31 26.20 5.42
CA ASP A 67 42.84 26.10 5.42
C ASP A 67 42.26 27.16 6.37
N ILE A 68 42.06 28.36 5.83
CA ILE A 68 41.59 29.52 6.60
C ILE A 68 40.11 29.38 6.97
N ASP A 69 39.28 28.87 6.06
CA ASP A 69 37.84 28.70 6.31
C ASP A 69 37.61 27.65 7.40
N GLY A 70 38.33 26.52 7.35
CA GLY A 70 38.29 25.51 8.41
C GLY A 70 38.77 26.05 9.76
N ALA A 71 39.88 26.80 9.77
CA ALA A 71 40.40 27.40 11.00
C ALA A 71 39.41 28.39 11.64
N ILE A 72 38.79 29.27 10.85
CA ILE A 72 37.76 30.20 11.34
C ILE A 72 36.65 29.43 12.04
N GLU A 73 36.19 28.32 11.45
CA GLU A 73 35.07 27.58 11.99
C GLU A 73 35.40 26.86 13.32
N VAL A 74 36.63 26.38 13.47
CA VAL A 74 37.12 25.86 14.77
C VAL A 74 37.19 26.98 15.82
N TYR A 75 37.75 28.14 15.47
CA TYR A 75 37.86 29.27 16.40
C TYR A 75 36.49 29.88 16.78
N LYS A 76 35.47 29.74 15.93
CA LYS A 76 34.08 30.09 16.27
C LYS A 76 33.46 29.11 17.28
N HIS A 77 33.95 27.88 17.32
CA HIS A 77 33.47 26.82 18.22
C HIS A 77 34.15 26.86 19.60
N MET A 78 35.42 27.26 19.66
CA MET A 78 36.19 27.35 20.91
C MET A 78 35.55 28.17 22.06
N PRO A 79 34.83 29.30 21.83
CA PRO A 79 34.20 30.07 22.90
C PRO A 79 33.12 29.30 23.68
N TYR A 80 32.66 28.15 23.16
CA TYR A 80 31.78 27.27 23.92
C TYR A 80 32.51 26.54 25.07
N PHE A 81 33.84 26.58 25.12
CA PHE A 81 34.66 25.79 26.04
C PHE A 81 35.46 26.63 27.04
N THR A 82 35.50 27.96 26.87
CA THR A 82 36.28 28.87 27.72
C THR A 82 35.55 30.20 27.92
N GLU A 83 35.72 30.79 29.10
CA GLU A 83 35.28 32.16 29.39
C GLU A 83 36.33 33.22 29.01
N ASP A 84 37.61 32.84 28.89
CA ASP A 84 38.67 33.71 28.37
C ASP A 84 38.78 33.55 26.85
N ASP A 85 38.39 34.59 26.13
CA ASP A 85 38.30 34.60 24.68
C ASP A 85 39.25 35.60 24.01
N LYS A 86 40.17 36.24 24.75
CA LYS A 86 41.05 37.30 24.20
C LYS A 86 41.89 36.80 23.04
N ILE A 87 42.48 35.61 23.19
CA ILE A 87 43.32 34.97 22.17
C ILE A 87 42.44 34.54 20.98
N ILE A 88 41.25 33.99 21.25
CA ILE A 88 40.28 33.58 20.22
C ILE A 88 39.86 34.77 19.37
N ARG A 89 39.47 35.89 19.99
CA ARG A 89 39.08 37.14 19.29
C ARG A 89 40.18 37.63 18.37
N ARG A 90 41.39 37.76 18.90
CA ARG A 90 42.55 38.24 18.12
C ARG A 90 42.80 37.33 16.92
N THR A 91 42.77 36.02 17.13
CA THR A 91 43.03 35.05 16.06
C THR A 91 41.91 35.05 15.02
N LEU A 92 40.64 35.11 15.43
CA LEU A 92 39.51 35.26 14.51
C LEU A 92 39.65 36.52 13.65
N VAL A 93 40.03 37.64 14.24
CA VAL A 93 40.27 38.90 13.51
C VAL A 93 41.37 38.71 12.46
N GLU A 94 42.52 38.14 12.83
CA GLU A 94 43.62 37.86 11.91
C GLU A 94 43.18 36.91 10.76
N LEU A 95 42.43 35.86 11.08
CA LEU A 95 41.91 34.90 10.10
C LEU A 95 40.88 35.54 9.15
N TYR A 96 39.95 36.35 9.65
CA TYR A 96 39.00 37.08 8.79
C TYR A 96 39.71 38.09 7.88
N LYS A 97 40.72 38.81 8.38
CA LYS A 97 41.54 39.71 7.54
C LYS A 97 42.25 38.95 6.42
N LYS A 98 42.84 37.79 6.75
CA LYS A 98 43.49 36.93 5.76
C LYS A 98 42.48 36.34 4.76
N ARG A 99 41.31 35.91 5.22
CA ARG A 99 40.25 35.32 4.39
C ARG A 99 39.65 36.30 3.37
N TYR A 100 39.56 37.57 3.77
CA TYR A 100 39.00 38.66 2.97
C TYR A 100 40.09 39.65 2.55
N GLU A 101 41.30 39.15 2.31
CA GLU A 101 42.41 39.95 1.80
C GLU A 101 42.00 40.64 0.49
N GLY A 102 42.24 41.95 0.41
CA GLY A 102 41.78 42.81 -0.71
C GLY A 102 40.38 43.41 -0.54
N ASN A 103 39.62 43.07 0.50
CA ASN A 103 38.38 43.77 0.82
C ASN A 103 38.67 45.06 1.61
N GLU A 104 38.53 46.22 0.98
CA GLU A 104 38.78 47.53 1.59
C GLU A 104 37.91 47.83 2.82
N ARG A 105 36.80 47.09 3.03
CA ARG A 105 35.83 47.34 4.10
C ARG A 105 35.99 46.41 5.31
N ILE A 106 36.83 45.38 5.23
CA ILE A 106 36.98 44.35 6.29
C ILE A 106 37.32 44.96 7.66
N GLU A 107 38.24 45.92 7.70
CA GLU A 107 38.66 46.62 8.93
C GLU A 107 37.48 47.32 9.60
N ARG A 108 36.67 48.02 8.80
CA ARG A 108 35.46 48.70 9.30
C ARG A 108 34.42 47.71 9.81
N TYR A 109 34.25 46.57 9.16
CA TYR A 109 33.31 45.54 9.62
C TYR A 109 33.76 44.92 10.94
N ILE A 110 35.07 44.67 11.11
CA ILE A 110 35.65 44.19 12.37
C ILE A 110 35.38 45.20 13.50
N GLU A 111 35.65 46.48 13.27
CA GLU A 111 35.40 47.55 14.26
C GLU A 111 33.93 47.62 14.68
N LEU A 112 33.02 47.66 13.70
CA LEU A 112 31.57 47.79 13.92
C LEU A 112 30.96 46.52 14.52
N SER A 113 31.54 45.34 14.26
CA SER A 113 31.08 44.08 14.83
C SER A 113 31.30 44.01 16.35
N GLY A 114 32.24 44.82 16.88
CA GLY A 114 32.61 44.78 18.28
C GLY A 114 33.37 43.50 18.68
N ILE A 115 33.96 42.77 17.73
CA ILE A 115 34.74 41.56 18.04
C ILE A 115 36.02 41.88 18.80
N GLU A 116 36.64 43.03 18.52
CA GLU A 116 37.80 43.56 19.25
C GLU A 116 37.43 44.27 20.57
N LYS A 117 36.14 44.51 20.80
CA LYS A 117 35.61 45.11 22.03
C LYS A 117 35.25 44.01 23.03
N ASN A 118 35.12 44.35 24.31
CA ASN A 118 34.64 43.44 25.37
C ASN A 118 33.12 43.12 25.24
N GLU A 119 32.56 43.14 24.04
CA GLU A 119 31.19 42.72 23.75
C GLU A 119 31.10 41.20 23.61
N HIS A 120 29.91 40.62 23.81
CA HIS A 120 29.71 39.17 23.76
C HIS A 120 30.16 38.54 22.43
N ILE A 121 31.15 37.64 22.47
CA ILE A 121 31.86 37.13 21.28
C ILE A 121 30.94 36.56 20.20
N PHE A 122 29.98 35.71 20.56
CA PHE A 122 29.05 35.11 19.59
C PHE A 122 28.24 36.17 18.84
N LYS A 123 27.83 37.25 19.52
CA LYS A 123 27.07 38.35 18.90
C LYS A 123 27.96 39.20 18.00
N SER A 124 29.23 39.34 18.35
CA SER A 124 30.20 40.05 17.54
C SER A 124 30.55 39.29 16.27
N ILE A 125 30.76 37.97 16.36
CA ILE A 125 30.96 37.08 15.21
C ILE A 125 29.73 37.12 14.29
N GLU A 126 28.54 36.94 14.85
CA GLU A 126 27.28 36.97 14.07
C GLU A 126 27.13 38.29 13.29
N ARG A 127 27.40 39.44 13.93
CA ARG A 127 27.38 40.75 13.26
C ARG A 127 28.42 40.87 12.15
N LEU A 128 29.65 40.43 12.39
CA LEU A 128 30.72 40.47 11.40
C LEU A 128 30.34 39.64 10.16
N GLU A 129 29.85 38.42 10.36
CA GLU A 129 29.42 37.54 9.28
C GLU A 129 28.19 38.09 8.54
N GLU A 130 27.27 38.77 9.25
CA GLU A 130 26.13 39.45 8.63
C GLU A 130 26.59 40.59 7.70
N PHE A 131 27.59 41.38 8.11
CA PHE A 131 28.18 42.43 7.26
C PHE A 131 28.88 41.85 6.03
N LEU A 132 29.67 40.79 6.20
CA LEU A 132 30.39 40.13 5.11
C LEU A 132 29.46 39.44 4.12
N LYS A 133 28.32 38.92 4.61
CA LYS A 133 27.29 38.29 3.79
C LYS A 133 26.67 39.28 2.81
N TYR A 134 26.38 40.50 3.25
CA TYR A 134 25.73 41.54 2.45
C TYR A 134 26.69 42.62 1.93
N ASP A 135 27.99 42.33 1.88
CA ASP A 135 28.98 43.29 1.42
C ASP A 135 28.69 43.81 0.00
N ILE A 136 29.20 45.00 -0.31
CA ILE A 136 29.06 45.60 -1.64
C ILE A 136 29.70 44.70 -2.69
N GLY A 137 29.00 44.50 -3.81
CA GLY A 137 29.38 43.57 -4.88
C GLY A 137 28.80 42.16 -4.72
N ARG A 138 28.19 41.83 -3.56
CA ARG A 138 27.50 40.55 -3.38
C ARG A 138 26.24 40.50 -4.23
N VAL A 139 26.00 39.35 -4.86
CA VAL A 139 24.87 39.14 -5.75
C VAL A 139 23.83 38.25 -5.08
N PHE A 140 22.58 38.66 -5.17
CA PHE A 140 21.42 37.98 -4.62
C PHE A 140 20.34 37.83 -5.67
N TYR A 141 19.57 36.76 -5.58
CA TYR A 141 18.34 36.55 -6.33
C TYR A 141 17.13 36.92 -5.47
N PHE A 142 16.23 37.71 -6.06
CA PHE A 142 14.91 38.00 -5.53
C PHE A 142 13.86 37.61 -6.55
N GLU A 143 12.89 36.79 -6.17
CA GLU A 143 11.86 36.26 -7.10
C GLU A 143 11.17 37.37 -7.92
N ARG A 144 10.86 38.51 -7.28
CA ARG A 144 10.16 39.63 -7.92
C ARG A 144 11.02 40.37 -8.93
N PHE A 145 12.29 40.64 -8.61
CA PHE A 145 13.13 41.56 -9.38
C PHE A 145 14.31 40.90 -10.09
N GLY A 146 14.49 39.60 -9.91
CA GLY A 146 15.58 38.83 -10.49
C GLY A 146 16.87 38.94 -9.69
N LEU A 147 18.02 38.84 -10.36
CA LEU A 147 19.32 39.05 -9.72
C LEU A 147 19.58 40.52 -9.45
N GLY A 148 20.24 40.81 -8.35
CA GLY A 148 20.68 42.14 -7.98
C GLY A 148 21.99 42.10 -7.24
N GLU A 149 22.76 43.17 -7.42
CA GLU A 149 24.05 43.37 -6.78
C GLU A 149 23.91 44.43 -5.70
N VAL A 150 24.50 44.18 -4.53
CA VAL A 150 24.55 45.19 -3.46
C VAL A 150 25.47 46.32 -3.91
N VAL A 151 24.91 47.52 -4.07
CA VAL A 151 25.66 48.71 -4.50
C VAL A 151 25.99 49.65 -3.34
N ALA A 152 25.23 49.59 -2.26
CA ALA A 152 25.55 50.28 -1.02
C ALA A 152 25.03 49.50 0.20
N MET A 153 25.74 49.64 1.32
CA MET A 153 25.38 49.06 2.60
C MET A 153 25.66 50.05 3.73
N ASN A 154 24.72 50.17 4.67
CA ASN A 154 24.93 50.83 5.95
C ASN A 154 24.90 49.76 7.07
N PRO A 155 26.07 49.34 7.59
CA PRO A 155 26.15 48.30 8.62
C PRO A 155 25.48 48.72 9.95
N GLU A 156 25.62 49.99 10.35
CA GLU A 156 25.09 50.49 11.62
C GLU A 156 23.56 50.53 11.64
N LYS A 157 22.95 50.90 10.51
CA LYS A 157 21.48 50.90 10.33
C LYS A 157 20.93 49.57 9.85
N LYS A 158 21.80 48.62 9.48
CA LYS A 158 21.46 47.34 8.83
C LYS A 158 20.62 47.54 7.56
N GLU A 159 21.06 48.44 6.70
CA GLU A 159 20.36 48.83 5.47
C GLU A 159 21.20 48.49 4.24
N LEU A 160 20.53 48.08 3.16
CA LEU A 160 21.11 47.73 1.86
C LEU A 160 20.41 48.50 0.75
N ILE A 161 21.19 48.84 -0.27
CA ILE A 161 20.68 49.28 -1.57
C ILE A 161 21.16 48.27 -2.59
N ILE A 162 20.22 47.66 -3.30
CA ILE A 162 20.47 46.59 -4.26
C ILE A 162 19.96 47.00 -5.64
N ASP A 163 20.81 46.82 -6.64
CA ASP A 163 20.49 47.08 -8.03
C ASP A 163 20.06 45.79 -8.73
N PHE A 164 18.77 45.47 -8.64
CA PHE A 164 18.19 44.35 -9.36
C PHE A 164 18.06 44.63 -10.86
N GLN A 165 17.91 43.56 -11.64
CA GLN A 165 17.66 43.61 -13.08
C GLN A 165 16.41 44.45 -13.41
N LYS A 166 15.31 44.21 -12.68
CA LYS A 166 14.03 44.87 -12.93
C LYS A 166 13.81 46.14 -12.11
N GLN A 167 14.63 46.39 -11.09
CA GLN A 167 14.49 47.51 -10.16
C GLN A 167 15.85 47.95 -9.63
N LYS A 168 16.25 49.18 -9.95
CA LYS A 168 17.47 49.80 -9.42
C LYS A 168 17.19 50.56 -8.12
N GLY A 169 18.21 50.70 -7.28
CA GLY A 169 18.16 51.42 -6.02
C GLY A 169 17.20 50.82 -4.99
N TYR A 170 16.97 49.51 -5.00
CA TYR A 170 16.01 48.88 -4.09
C TYR A 170 16.55 48.88 -2.66
N PHE A 171 15.87 49.62 -1.78
CA PHE A 171 16.19 49.68 -0.37
C PHE A 171 15.60 48.47 0.37
N VAL A 172 16.42 47.83 1.20
CA VAL A 172 15.99 46.72 2.07
C VAL A 172 16.81 46.67 3.35
N LYS A 173 16.17 46.31 4.48
CA LYS A 173 16.87 46.07 5.74
C LYS A 173 17.36 44.62 5.84
N PHE A 174 18.39 44.36 6.65
CA PHE A 174 19.01 43.03 6.74
C PHE A 174 18.04 41.92 7.14
N ASP A 175 17.15 42.20 8.10
CA ASP A 175 16.13 41.28 8.60
C ASP A 175 15.11 40.88 7.53
N VAL A 176 14.78 41.83 6.65
CA VAL A 176 13.92 41.62 5.49
C VAL A 176 14.70 40.89 4.38
N ALA A 177 15.95 41.31 4.14
CA ALA A 177 16.83 40.72 3.14
C ALA A 177 17.07 39.22 3.40
N GLN A 178 17.25 38.82 4.67
CA GLN A 178 17.44 37.42 5.06
C GLN A 178 16.25 36.53 4.66
N LYS A 179 15.04 37.08 4.64
CA LYS A 179 13.80 36.35 4.33
C LYS A 179 13.48 36.35 2.83
N LEU A 180 13.86 37.40 2.11
CA LEU A 180 13.46 37.61 0.72
C LEU A 180 14.55 37.26 -0.30
N LEU A 181 15.82 37.31 0.09
CA LEU A 181 16.95 37.22 -0.83
C LEU A 181 17.67 35.88 -0.72
N MET A 182 17.88 35.25 -1.87
CA MET A 182 18.71 34.05 -1.98
C MET A 182 20.11 34.42 -2.45
N PRO A 183 21.19 34.06 -1.73
CA PRO A 183 22.56 34.32 -2.19
C PRO A 183 22.82 33.65 -3.54
N ALA A 184 23.40 34.40 -4.49
CA ALA A 184 23.74 33.91 -5.82
C ALA A 184 25.20 34.25 -6.14
N PRO A 185 26.19 33.60 -5.49
CA PRO A 185 27.62 33.84 -5.75
C PRO A 185 28.00 33.54 -7.21
N GLU A 186 29.20 33.90 -7.65
CA GLU A 186 29.63 33.77 -9.05
C GLU A 186 29.48 32.34 -9.62
N GLY A 187 29.72 31.32 -8.80
CA GLY A 187 29.55 29.92 -9.17
C GLY A 187 28.09 29.43 -9.22
N HIS A 188 27.11 30.23 -8.78
CA HIS A 188 25.71 29.82 -8.71
C HIS A 188 25.04 29.86 -10.09
N TYR A 189 24.23 28.85 -10.42
CA TYR A 189 23.55 28.70 -11.70
C TYR A 189 22.81 29.96 -12.16
N LEU A 190 22.00 30.58 -11.28
CA LEU A 190 21.29 31.81 -11.62
C LEU A 190 22.23 32.95 -12.01
N ASN A 191 23.33 33.15 -11.26
CA ASN A 191 24.31 34.20 -11.56
C ASN A 191 24.98 33.95 -12.91
N LYS A 192 25.39 32.70 -13.17
CA LYS A 192 25.94 32.27 -14.46
C LYS A 192 24.94 32.45 -15.60
N LYS A 193 23.67 32.10 -15.39
CA LYS A 193 22.58 32.28 -16.37
C LYS A 193 22.39 33.75 -16.76
N TYR A 194 22.65 34.66 -15.83
CA TYR A 194 22.55 36.08 -16.12
C TYR A 194 23.81 36.66 -16.77
N ARG A 195 24.99 36.37 -16.22
CA ARG A 195 26.24 36.95 -16.70
C ARG A 195 26.77 36.28 -17.97
N ASN A 196 26.48 35.00 -18.18
CA ASN A 196 26.95 34.23 -19.33
C ASN A 196 25.94 33.15 -19.76
N ILE A 197 24.79 33.58 -20.29
CA ILE A 197 23.74 32.66 -20.74
C ILE A 197 24.18 31.77 -21.91
N GLU A 198 25.03 32.28 -22.81
CA GLU A 198 25.49 31.55 -24.00
C GLU A 198 26.35 30.33 -23.63
N GLU A 199 27.17 30.44 -22.58
CA GLU A 199 27.91 29.30 -22.03
C GLU A 199 26.98 28.23 -21.48
N LEU A 200 25.89 28.61 -20.79
CA LEU A 200 24.89 27.65 -20.32
C LEU A 200 24.09 27.02 -21.47
N LYS A 201 23.75 27.79 -22.52
CA LYS A 201 23.10 27.25 -23.72
C LYS A 201 23.97 26.22 -24.41
N LYS A 202 25.29 26.47 -24.49
CA LYS A 202 26.26 25.49 -25.00
C LYS A 202 26.32 24.27 -24.08
N PHE A 203 26.41 24.47 -22.76
CA PHE A 203 26.43 23.38 -21.79
C PHE A 203 25.15 22.51 -21.87
N ALA A 204 23.98 23.13 -22.08
CA ALA A 204 22.71 22.43 -22.28
C ALA A 204 22.72 21.49 -23.50
N LYS A 205 23.49 21.82 -24.54
CA LYS A 205 23.63 21.01 -25.75
C LYS A 205 24.66 19.89 -25.55
N ASP A 206 25.81 20.23 -24.97
CA ASP A 206 26.96 19.34 -24.82
C ASP A 206 26.72 18.27 -23.74
N ASP A 207 26.24 18.67 -22.56
CA ASP A 207 25.93 17.76 -21.45
C ASP A 207 24.68 18.22 -20.67
N PRO A 208 23.48 17.84 -21.18
CA PRO A 208 22.20 18.15 -20.56
C PRO A 208 22.06 17.70 -19.11
N GLN A 209 22.65 16.56 -18.74
CA GLN A 209 22.50 15.99 -17.40
C GLN A 209 23.34 16.78 -16.40
N SER A 210 24.60 17.03 -16.72
CA SER A 210 25.49 17.80 -15.86
C SER A 210 25.02 19.24 -15.67
N LEU A 211 24.36 19.84 -16.66
CA LEU A 211 23.72 21.16 -16.49
C LEU A 211 22.65 21.13 -15.40
N VAL A 212 21.76 20.13 -15.41
CA VAL A 212 20.69 20.02 -14.40
C VAL A 212 21.27 19.68 -13.02
N ILE A 213 22.33 18.89 -12.96
CA ILE A 213 23.06 18.64 -11.71
C ILE A 213 23.71 19.93 -11.19
N TYR A 214 24.34 20.73 -12.06
CA TYR A 214 24.92 22.02 -11.70
C TYR A 214 23.86 23.01 -11.19
N LEU A 215 22.69 23.02 -11.83
CA LEU A 215 21.53 23.75 -11.35
C LEU A 215 21.16 23.26 -9.94
N LEU A 216 20.91 21.96 -9.76
CA LEU A 216 20.52 21.39 -8.46
C LEU A 216 21.57 21.66 -7.36
N LYS A 217 22.87 21.58 -7.67
CA LYS A 217 23.96 21.95 -6.73
C LYS A 217 23.89 23.41 -6.27
N SER A 218 23.36 24.29 -7.11
CA SER A 218 23.22 25.71 -6.77
C SER A 218 22.10 25.95 -5.76
N PHE A 219 21.11 25.06 -5.67
CA PHE A 219 19.99 25.16 -4.74
C PHE A 219 20.16 24.20 -3.56
N LYS A 220 20.03 24.70 -2.33
CA LYS A 220 20.14 23.86 -1.12
C LYS A 220 18.87 23.04 -0.83
N GLU A 221 17.73 23.47 -1.37
CA GLU A 221 16.42 22.86 -1.17
C GLU A 221 16.00 21.97 -2.35
N PRO A 222 15.15 20.95 -2.14
CA PRO A 222 14.58 20.15 -3.22
C PRO A 222 13.74 21.00 -4.18
N LEU A 223 13.96 20.83 -5.48
CA LEU A 223 13.19 21.49 -6.53
C LEU A 223 12.19 20.53 -7.17
N SER A 224 10.98 20.99 -7.44
CA SER A 224 9.99 20.26 -8.23
C SER A 224 10.35 20.25 -9.72
N SER A 225 9.72 19.34 -10.47
CA SER A 225 9.87 19.30 -11.93
C SER A 225 9.49 20.64 -12.59
N SER A 226 8.51 21.35 -12.04
CA SER A 226 8.03 22.63 -12.54
C SER A 226 9.06 23.74 -12.33
N GLU A 227 9.64 23.81 -11.13
CA GLU A 227 10.67 24.80 -10.77
C GLU A 227 11.95 24.59 -11.59
N LEU A 228 12.37 23.33 -11.77
CA LEU A 228 13.51 22.99 -12.63
C LEU A 228 13.32 23.49 -14.05
N LYS A 229 12.16 23.23 -14.65
CA LYS A 229 11.82 23.71 -16.00
C LYS A 229 11.85 25.23 -16.06
N ASN A 230 11.25 25.92 -15.10
CA ASN A 230 11.25 27.39 -15.03
C ASN A 230 12.67 27.97 -14.95
N HIS A 231 13.57 27.34 -14.18
CA HIS A 231 14.96 27.78 -14.11
C HIS A 231 15.76 27.48 -15.39
N LEU A 232 15.37 26.47 -16.17
CA LEU A 232 15.98 26.16 -17.47
C LEU A 232 15.45 27.05 -18.61
N THR A 233 14.28 27.68 -18.47
CA THR A 233 13.72 28.57 -19.49
C THR A 233 14.69 29.68 -19.89
N GLY A 234 14.95 29.84 -21.19
CA GLY A 234 15.90 30.79 -21.75
C GLY A 234 17.34 30.28 -21.87
N VAL A 235 17.71 29.21 -21.12
CA VAL A 235 18.89 28.38 -21.42
C VAL A 235 18.52 27.27 -22.39
N VAL A 236 17.30 26.73 -22.25
CA VAL A 236 16.64 25.87 -23.23
C VAL A 236 15.46 26.64 -23.82
N GLU A 237 15.25 26.51 -25.13
CA GLU A 237 14.13 27.13 -25.84
C GLU A 237 12.79 26.63 -25.27
N GLU A 238 11.85 27.54 -25.08
CA GLU A 238 10.61 27.30 -24.33
C GLU A 238 9.77 26.14 -24.89
N ASN A 239 9.74 25.99 -26.21
CA ASN A 239 9.06 24.91 -26.93
C ASN A 239 9.76 23.54 -26.84
N GLU A 240 11.02 23.49 -26.37
CA GLU A 240 11.81 22.26 -26.25
C GLU A 240 12.01 21.79 -24.81
N ILE A 241 11.64 22.60 -23.81
CA ILE A 241 11.85 22.32 -22.38
C ILE A 241 11.25 20.98 -21.94
N ASP A 242 10.03 20.65 -22.37
CA ASP A 242 9.40 19.38 -21.97
C ASP A 242 10.16 18.17 -22.51
N LYS A 243 10.56 18.23 -23.80
CA LYS A 243 11.36 17.17 -24.44
C LYS A 243 12.76 17.07 -23.82
N PHE A 244 13.39 18.20 -23.52
CA PHE A 244 14.66 18.27 -22.82
C PHE A 244 14.56 17.59 -21.45
N TRP A 245 13.53 17.95 -20.67
CA TRP A 245 13.30 17.41 -19.34
C TRP A 245 13.05 15.90 -19.37
N GLU A 246 12.21 15.39 -20.28
CA GLU A 246 11.97 13.94 -20.39
C GLU A 246 13.25 13.15 -20.69
N LYS A 247 14.15 13.71 -21.50
CA LYS A 247 15.44 13.11 -21.86
C LYS A 247 16.39 13.06 -20.67
N VAL A 248 16.48 14.15 -19.89
CA VAL A 248 17.39 14.24 -18.74
C VAL A 248 16.86 13.49 -17.54
N ARG A 249 15.56 13.61 -17.25
CA ARG A 249 14.92 13.06 -16.04
C ARG A 249 15.21 11.57 -15.85
N LYS A 250 15.12 10.74 -16.90
CA LYS A 250 15.36 9.30 -16.79
C LYS A 250 16.80 8.96 -16.40
N LYS A 251 17.77 9.80 -16.78
CA LYS A 251 19.18 9.65 -16.38
C LYS A 251 19.40 10.22 -14.98
N LEU A 252 18.80 11.37 -14.69
CA LEU A 252 18.87 12.05 -13.40
C LEU A 252 18.25 11.20 -12.26
N GLU A 253 17.12 10.53 -12.50
CA GLU A 253 16.49 9.61 -11.54
C GLU A 253 17.36 8.36 -11.26
N LYS A 254 18.34 8.06 -12.11
CA LYS A 254 19.33 6.97 -11.92
C LYS A 254 20.66 7.47 -11.35
N ASP A 255 20.81 8.77 -11.17
CA ASP A 255 22.07 9.38 -10.75
C ASP A 255 22.29 9.17 -9.24
N GLU A 256 23.47 8.63 -8.90
CA GLU A 256 23.83 8.29 -7.53
C GLU A 256 23.96 9.48 -6.60
N ASN A 257 23.97 10.73 -7.09
CA ASN A 257 23.99 11.93 -6.26
C ASN A 257 22.65 12.69 -6.25
N ILE A 258 21.59 12.13 -6.83
CA ILE A 258 20.25 12.76 -6.85
C ILE A 258 19.29 12.01 -5.94
N LYS A 259 18.68 12.72 -4.98
CA LYS A 259 17.55 12.19 -4.20
C LYS A 259 16.25 12.61 -4.85
N VAL A 260 15.36 11.63 -5.03
CA VAL A 260 14.02 11.83 -5.59
C VAL A 260 12.99 11.47 -4.53
N GLU A 261 12.18 12.43 -4.11
CA GLU A 261 11.05 12.20 -3.22
C GLU A 261 9.73 12.32 -3.99
N THR A 262 8.76 11.47 -3.66
CA THR A 262 7.39 11.55 -4.21
C THR A 262 6.41 11.75 -3.07
N LYS A 263 5.77 12.92 -3.01
CA LYS A 263 4.72 13.25 -2.02
C LYS A 263 3.47 13.73 -2.75
N LYS A 264 2.32 13.08 -2.53
CA LYS A 264 1.01 13.45 -3.11
C LYS A 264 1.09 13.74 -4.63
N ALA A 265 1.71 12.83 -5.39
CA ALA A 265 1.97 12.92 -6.83
C ALA A 265 2.94 14.02 -7.30
N LEU A 266 3.49 14.86 -6.40
CA LEU A 266 4.57 15.80 -6.70
C LEU A 266 5.92 15.10 -6.52
N LYS A 267 6.77 15.17 -7.55
CA LYS A 267 8.16 14.70 -7.51
C LYS A 267 9.12 15.87 -7.34
N THR A 268 10.00 15.76 -6.35
CA THR A 268 11.08 16.72 -6.09
C THR A 268 12.45 16.06 -6.27
N TYR A 269 13.44 16.85 -6.65
CA TYR A 269 14.80 16.44 -6.92
C TYR A 269 15.74 17.31 -6.10
N GLN A 270 16.70 16.69 -5.44
CA GLN A 270 17.73 17.38 -4.68
C GLN A 270 19.08 16.75 -5.01
N PHE A 271 20.10 17.57 -5.22
CA PHE A 271 21.47 17.08 -5.24
C PHE A 271 21.91 16.80 -3.82
N ILE A 272 22.46 15.62 -3.59
CA ILE A 272 23.00 15.19 -2.30
C ILE A 272 24.45 14.76 -2.53
N GLU A 273 25.36 15.34 -1.76
CA GLU A 273 26.76 14.93 -1.77
C GLU A 273 26.88 13.47 -1.27
N GLY A 274 27.83 12.70 -1.81
CA GLY A 274 27.91 11.24 -1.60
C GLY A 274 27.91 10.78 -0.14
N LEU A 275 28.36 11.62 0.81
CA LEU A 275 28.34 11.35 2.24
C LEU A 275 26.94 11.41 2.88
N ASP A 276 26.09 12.36 2.47
CA ASP A 276 24.74 12.53 3.04
C ASP A 276 23.78 11.42 2.59
N LYS A 277 23.97 10.85 1.39
CA LYS A 277 23.18 9.68 0.94
C LYS A 277 23.49 8.44 1.76
N LYS A 278 24.78 8.21 2.04
CA LYS A 278 25.24 7.12 2.90
C LYS A 278 24.68 7.27 4.31
N GLU A 279 24.79 8.46 4.91
CA GLU A 279 24.18 8.76 6.22
C GLU A 279 22.65 8.51 6.19
N THR A 280 21.95 8.93 5.12
CA THR A 280 20.51 8.69 4.97
C THR A 280 20.14 7.21 4.92
N TYR A 281 20.87 6.39 4.15
CA TYR A 281 20.61 4.94 4.08
C TYR A 281 20.90 4.26 5.41
N ILE A 282 21.98 4.66 6.09
CA ILE A 282 22.32 4.14 7.42
C ILE A 282 21.26 4.53 8.44
N GLU A 283 20.76 5.78 8.43
CA GLU A 283 19.68 6.21 9.32
C GLU A 283 18.38 5.46 9.04
N THR A 284 18.04 5.27 7.77
CA THR A 284 16.85 4.51 7.36
C THR A 284 16.95 3.07 7.85
N PHE A 285 18.12 2.43 7.67
CA PHE A 285 18.40 1.09 8.17
C PHE A 285 18.30 1.02 9.70
N LYS A 286 18.80 2.01 10.43
CA LYS A 286 18.75 2.04 11.90
C LYS A 286 17.30 2.09 12.43
N LYS A 287 16.41 2.82 11.75
CA LYS A 287 15.00 3.01 12.15
C LYS A 287 14.08 1.87 11.72
N ALA A 288 14.47 1.12 10.70
CA ALA A 288 13.71 0.02 10.12
C ALA A 288 13.54 -1.16 11.09
N ASP A 289 12.44 -1.89 10.95
CA ASP A 289 12.28 -3.19 11.59
C ASP A 289 13.18 -4.26 10.92
N LEU A 290 13.18 -5.50 11.44
CA LEU A 290 14.11 -6.52 10.96
C LEU A 290 13.84 -6.93 9.50
N ASP A 291 12.57 -7.00 9.11
CA ASP A 291 12.16 -7.34 7.74
C ASP A 291 12.64 -6.26 6.76
N GLU A 292 12.37 -5.00 7.09
CA GLU A 292 12.78 -3.84 6.31
C GLU A 292 14.31 -3.71 6.23
N LYS A 293 15.01 -4.00 7.34
CA LYS A 293 16.49 -4.04 7.38
C LYS A 293 17.04 -5.08 6.41
N TYR A 294 16.50 -6.29 6.41
CA TYR A 294 16.92 -7.33 5.47
C TYR A 294 16.69 -6.91 4.02
N LEU A 295 15.47 -6.45 3.68
CA LEU A 295 15.13 -6.04 2.31
C LEU A 295 16.00 -4.87 1.83
N LEU A 296 16.28 -3.90 2.70
CA LEU A 296 17.18 -2.79 2.39
C LEU A 296 18.62 -3.28 2.18
N ALA A 297 19.12 -4.17 3.03
CA ALA A 297 20.45 -4.73 2.88
C ALA A 297 20.60 -5.55 1.59
N GLU A 298 19.62 -6.39 1.24
CA GLU A 298 19.61 -7.16 0.00
C GLU A 298 19.67 -6.24 -1.23
N LYS A 299 18.88 -5.16 -1.22
CA LYS A 299 18.89 -4.15 -2.28
C LYS A 299 20.25 -3.46 -2.38
N LEU A 300 20.80 -3.00 -1.24
CA LEU A 300 22.07 -2.29 -1.20
C LEU A 300 23.25 -3.20 -1.56
N ALA A 301 23.17 -4.50 -1.30
CA ALA A 301 24.21 -5.46 -1.70
C ALA A 301 24.40 -5.48 -3.22
N LYS A 302 23.30 -5.32 -3.98
CA LYS A 302 23.31 -5.27 -5.45
C LYS A 302 23.64 -3.88 -5.99
N GLU A 303 23.07 -2.84 -5.39
CA GLU A 303 23.13 -1.47 -5.93
C GLU A 303 24.29 -0.63 -5.39
N GLN A 304 24.69 -0.82 -4.12
CA GLN A 304 25.63 0.03 -3.39
C GLN A 304 26.51 -0.80 -2.41
N PRO A 305 27.44 -1.64 -2.92
CA PRO A 305 28.20 -2.59 -2.09
C PRO A 305 28.99 -1.95 -0.95
N GLY A 306 29.46 -0.70 -1.13
CA GLY A 306 30.16 0.06 -0.09
C GLY A 306 29.28 0.30 1.14
N ILE A 307 28.03 0.73 0.94
CA ILE A 307 27.07 0.98 2.03
C ILE A 307 26.63 -0.35 2.65
N PHE A 308 26.38 -1.37 1.82
CA PHE A 308 26.07 -2.71 2.30
C PHE A 308 27.12 -3.23 3.30
N ASN A 309 28.40 -3.06 2.98
CA ASN A 309 29.50 -3.51 3.84
C ASN A 309 29.49 -2.86 5.23
N GLU A 310 28.90 -1.67 5.38
CA GLU A 310 28.81 -0.98 6.66
C GLU A 310 27.60 -1.41 7.49
N ILE A 311 26.47 -1.66 6.84
CA ILE A 311 25.23 -2.04 7.54
C ILE A 311 25.17 -3.54 7.85
N ILE A 312 25.87 -4.39 7.10
CA ILE A 312 25.73 -5.85 7.20
C ILE A 312 26.12 -6.40 8.57
N LEU A 313 27.11 -5.82 9.25
CA LEU A 313 27.48 -6.24 10.61
C LEU A 313 26.36 -5.93 11.61
N SER A 314 25.68 -4.80 11.44
CA SER A 314 24.51 -4.45 12.26
C SER A 314 23.35 -5.42 11.97
N LEU A 315 23.09 -5.74 10.69
CA LEU A 315 22.08 -6.74 10.33
C LEU A 315 22.39 -8.10 10.97
N ILE A 316 23.65 -8.56 10.89
CA ILE A 316 24.11 -9.82 11.50
C ILE A 316 23.87 -9.79 13.02
N SER A 317 24.23 -8.70 13.70
CA SER A 317 23.99 -8.55 15.15
C SER A 317 22.50 -8.67 15.48
N PHE A 318 21.64 -7.93 14.76
CA PHE A 318 20.19 -8.02 14.96
C PHE A 318 19.65 -9.42 14.69
N ALA A 319 20.11 -10.08 13.64
CA ALA A 319 19.68 -11.44 13.32
C ALA A 319 20.11 -12.44 14.41
N ASN A 320 21.34 -12.32 14.93
CA ASN A 320 21.86 -13.13 16.04
C ASN A 320 21.05 -12.94 17.34
N GLU A 321 20.51 -11.75 17.58
CA GLU A 321 19.66 -11.47 18.75
C GLU A 321 18.23 -12.01 18.58
N ASN A 322 17.73 -12.05 17.35
CA ASN A 322 16.31 -12.29 17.06
C ASN A 322 16.01 -13.61 16.33
N TYR A 323 17.01 -14.46 16.05
CA TYR A 323 16.81 -15.70 15.27
C TYR A 323 15.77 -16.66 15.88
N ARG A 324 15.54 -16.59 17.20
CA ARG A 324 14.55 -17.42 17.89
C ARG A 324 13.11 -16.94 17.68
N SER A 325 12.91 -15.63 17.59
CA SER A 325 11.60 -15.03 17.34
C SER A 325 11.29 -14.98 15.84
N GLU A 326 12.30 -14.74 15.00
CA GLU A 326 12.18 -14.55 13.55
C GLU A 326 13.07 -15.53 12.76
N PRO A 327 12.85 -16.85 12.84
CA PRO A 327 13.77 -17.85 12.32
C PRO A 327 13.83 -17.92 10.78
N ALA A 328 12.72 -17.61 10.08
CA ALA A 328 12.72 -17.56 8.62
C ALA A 328 13.58 -16.40 8.10
N LEU A 329 13.49 -15.23 8.74
CA LEU A 329 14.29 -14.08 8.38
C LEU A 329 15.78 -14.29 8.72
N ALA A 330 16.06 -14.99 9.81
CA ALA A 330 17.41 -15.43 10.15
C ALA A 330 18.02 -16.32 9.06
N LEU A 331 17.22 -17.24 8.50
CA LEU A 331 17.64 -18.05 7.36
C LEU A 331 17.91 -17.21 6.09
N ASP A 332 17.09 -16.19 5.84
CA ASP A 332 17.34 -15.22 4.75
C ASP A 332 18.68 -14.48 4.95
N VAL A 333 19.03 -14.13 6.19
CA VAL A 333 20.31 -13.48 6.51
C VAL A 333 21.48 -14.44 6.36
N ILE A 334 21.34 -15.74 6.70
CA ILE A 334 22.38 -16.76 6.42
C ILE A 334 22.70 -16.76 4.93
N TYR A 335 21.70 -16.91 4.07
CA TYR A 335 21.92 -16.99 2.63
C TYR A 335 22.50 -15.70 2.05
N LEU A 336 22.07 -14.53 2.53
CA LEU A 336 22.65 -13.25 2.13
C LEU A 336 24.14 -13.16 2.53
N CYS A 337 24.48 -13.62 3.74
CA CYS A 337 25.87 -13.66 4.19
C CYS A 337 26.72 -14.61 3.34
N ASP A 338 26.20 -15.80 3.00
CA ASP A 338 26.90 -16.76 2.15
C ASP A 338 27.16 -16.21 0.74
N GLU A 339 26.19 -15.53 0.14
CA GLU A 339 26.32 -14.90 -1.19
C GLU A 339 27.45 -13.87 -1.24
N TYR A 340 27.58 -13.06 -0.19
CA TYR A 340 28.54 -11.96 -0.13
C TYR A 340 29.74 -12.27 0.78
N LYS A 341 29.94 -13.54 1.15
CA LYS A 341 31.05 -14.06 1.95
C LYS A 341 31.25 -13.30 3.27
N LYS A 342 30.17 -13.12 4.03
CA LYS A 342 30.16 -12.46 5.34
C LYS A 342 30.13 -13.49 6.46
N THR A 343 30.82 -13.16 7.55
CA THR A 343 30.98 -14.01 8.74
C THR A 343 30.38 -13.34 9.97
N GLY A 344 30.11 -14.10 11.02
CA GLY A 344 29.63 -13.57 12.32
C GLY A 344 28.22 -14.01 12.71
N ILE A 345 27.56 -14.82 11.89
CA ILE A 345 26.32 -15.50 12.26
C ILE A 345 26.63 -16.56 13.33
N ASN A 346 25.85 -16.59 14.42
CA ASN A 346 26.07 -17.49 15.56
C ASN A 346 25.03 -18.62 15.68
N TYR A 347 24.20 -18.80 14.65
CA TYR A 347 23.20 -19.86 14.54
C TYR A 347 23.34 -20.57 13.18
N THR A 348 22.82 -21.79 13.10
CA THR A 348 22.87 -22.64 11.91
C THR A 348 21.47 -22.93 11.38
N ILE A 349 21.37 -23.48 10.17
CA ILE A 349 20.11 -23.98 9.63
C ILE A 349 19.50 -25.05 10.57
N ASP A 350 20.33 -25.89 11.19
CA ASP A 350 19.87 -26.90 12.14
C ASP A 350 19.25 -26.29 13.41
N ASP A 351 19.82 -25.20 13.93
CA ASP A 351 19.23 -24.47 15.06
C ASP A 351 17.85 -23.89 14.69
N LEU A 352 17.71 -23.36 13.48
CA LEU A 352 16.44 -22.83 12.98
C LEU A 352 15.39 -23.92 12.78
N LEU A 353 15.82 -25.10 12.29
CA LEU A 353 14.96 -26.27 12.11
C LEU A 353 14.46 -26.87 13.44
N GLN A 354 15.24 -26.77 14.50
CA GLN A 354 14.78 -27.16 15.85
C GLN A 354 13.71 -26.21 16.39
N LEU A 355 13.73 -24.94 15.97
CA LEU A 355 12.76 -23.93 16.39
C LEU A 355 11.46 -24.02 15.58
N ARG A 356 11.57 -24.30 14.28
CA ARG A 356 10.45 -24.33 13.31
C ARG A 356 10.68 -25.37 12.22
N GLY A 357 9.59 -26.00 11.76
CA GLY A 357 9.64 -26.96 10.66
C GLY A 357 10.00 -26.32 9.30
N TYR A 358 10.34 -27.18 8.33
CA TYR A 358 10.69 -26.77 6.97
C TYR A 358 9.60 -25.91 6.32
N GLU A 359 8.33 -26.23 6.58
CA GLU A 359 7.18 -25.56 5.97
C GLU A 359 7.07 -24.11 6.42
N GLU A 360 7.14 -23.86 7.72
CA GLU A 360 7.03 -22.51 8.28
C GLU A 360 8.22 -21.64 7.87
N LEU A 361 9.43 -22.20 7.86
CA LEU A 361 10.61 -21.47 7.39
C LEU A 361 10.47 -21.10 5.91
N LEU A 362 10.15 -22.06 5.04
CA LEU A 362 10.11 -21.81 3.59
C LEU A 362 9.00 -20.82 3.19
N LEU A 363 7.82 -20.91 3.84
CA LEU A 363 6.68 -20.03 3.55
C LEU A 363 6.98 -18.57 3.91
N ASN A 364 7.76 -18.34 4.98
CA ASN A 364 8.03 -17.01 5.50
C ASN A 364 9.34 -16.36 5.00
N LEU A 365 10.17 -17.09 4.23
CA LEU A 365 11.31 -16.48 3.53
C LEU A 365 10.83 -15.36 2.59
N LYS A 366 11.55 -14.25 2.58
CA LYS A 366 11.24 -13.05 1.80
C LYS A 366 11.77 -13.14 0.38
N ASN A 367 12.90 -13.81 0.19
CA ASN A 367 13.59 -13.88 -1.10
C ASN A 367 13.33 -15.21 -1.84
N ILE A 368 12.91 -15.12 -3.11
CA ILE A 368 12.59 -16.28 -3.93
C ILE A 368 13.81 -17.16 -4.25
N GLU A 369 14.99 -16.57 -4.44
CA GLU A 369 16.23 -17.34 -4.67
C GLU A 369 16.68 -18.04 -3.39
N HIS A 370 16.45 -17.44 -2.23
CA HIS A 370 16.66 -18.10 -0.94
C HIS A 370 15.67 -19.27 -0.72
N LYS A 371 14.40 -19.11 -1.12
CA LYS A 371 13.44 -20.22 -1.13
C LYS A 371 13.93 -21.39 -1.99
N LYS A 372 14.45 -21.13 -3.20
CA LYS A 372 15.03 -22.16 -4.08
C LYS A 372 16.25 -22.85 -3.47
N LYS A 373 17.14 -22.09 -2.84
CA LYS A 373 18.28 -22.65 -2.09
C LYS A 373 17.81 -23.56 -0.97
N PHE A 374 16.82 -23.12 -0.19
CA PHE A 374 16.29 -23.92 0.90
C PHE A 374 15.55 -25.18 0.44
N LEU A 375 14.80 -25.12 -0.67
CA LEU A 375 14.24 -26.33 -1.32
C LEU A 375 15.33 -27.35 -1.68
N THR A 376 16.46 -26.88 -2.22
CA THR A 376 17.62 -27.73 -2.53
C THR A 376 18.22 -28.35 -1.27
N GLU A 377 18.27 -27.58 -0.18
CA GLU A 377 18.77 -28.04 1.11
C GLU A 377 17.84 -29.09 1.75
N ILE A 378 16.52 -28.88 1.69
CA ILE A 378 15.51 -29.87 2.10
C ILE A 378 15.72 -31.19 1.37
N LYS A 379 15.92 -31.16 0.04
CA LYS A 379 16.18 -32.38 -0.74
C LYS A 379 17.42 -33.15 -0.28
N LYS A 380 18.49 -32.44 0.07
CA LYS A 380 19.73 -33.06 0.56
C LYS A 380 19.54 -33.70 1.92
N ARG A 381 18.84 -33.01 2.84
CA ARG A 381 18.62 -33.47 4.22
C ARG A 381 17.57 -34.57 4.29
N GLU A 382 16.48 -34.43 3.56
CA GLU A 382 15.30 -35.31 3.58
C GLU A 382 15.22 -36.17 2.32
N SER A 383 16.31 -36.84 1.95
CA SER A 383 16.42 -37.59 0.68
C SER A 383 15.28 -38.57 0.41
N GLN A 384 14.66 -39.14 1.45
CA GLN A 384 13.53 -40.08 1.33
C GLN A 384 12.15 -39.42 1.47
N ASN A 385 12.05 -38.24 2.09
CA ASN A 385 10.77 -37.63 2.50
C ASN A 385 10.48 -36.27 1.84
N TRP A 386 11.45 -35.68 1.13
CA TRP A 386 11.33 -34.33 0.57
C TRP A 386 10.09 -34.16 -0.31
N GLN A 387 9.69 -35.20 -1.07
CA GLN A 387 8.50 -35.15 -1.92
C GLN A 387 7.22 -34.92 -1.10
N LYS A 388 7.12 -35.53 0.09
CA LYS A 388 5.97 -35.37 0.98
C LYS A 388 5.95 -33.98 1.61
N ILE A 389 7.11 -33.48 2.03
CA ILE A 389 7.27 -32.12 2.56
C ILE A 389 6.86 -31.10 1.48
N PHE A 390 7.33 -31.28 0.25
CA PHE A 390 7.00 -30.39 -0.87
C PHE A 390 5.49 -30.38 -1.17
N GLN A 391 4.83 -31.54 -1.13
CA GLN A 391 3.37 -31.60 -1.27
C GLN A 391 2.65 -30.82 -0.16
N GLN A 392 3.10 -30.97 1.10
CA GLN A 392 2.53 -30.22 2.23
C GLN A 392 2.71 -28.71 2.03
N ILE A 393 3.91 -28.25 1.68
CA ILE A 393 4.16 -26.83 1.44
C ILE A 393 3.37 -26.30 0.25
N LEU A 394 3.31 -27.07 -0.84
CA LEU A 394 2.52 -26.73 -2.01
C LEU A 394 1.05 -26.55 -1.64
N THR A 395 0.50 -27.31 -0.68
CA THR A 395 -0.88 -27.12 -0.23
C THR A 395 -1.08 -25.92 0.71
N LEU A 396 -0.03 -25.46 1.40
CA LEU A 396 -0.10 -24.36 2.37
C LEU A 396 0.30 -22.99 1.78
N SER A 397 0.95 -22.97 0.62
CA SER A 397 1.48 -21.75 0.01
C SER A 397 0.42 -20.94 -0.73
N ASP A 398 0.51 -19.61 -0.61
CA ASP A 398 -0.19 -18.64 -1.46
C ASP A 398 0.76 -17.96 -2.48
N ASP A 399 2.06 -18.23 -2.39
CA ASP A 399 3.07 -17.70 -3.31
C ASP A 399 3.09 -18.52 -4.61
N THR A 400 2.56 -17.92 -5.68
CA THR A 400 2.46 -18.55 -7.01
C THR A 400 3.82 -19.00 -7.56
N LYS A 401 4.90 -18.25 -7.30
CA LYS A 401 6.23 -18.61 -7.82
C LYS A 401 6.79 -19.81 -7.06
N LEU A 402 6.59 -19.85 -5.75
CA LEU A 402 6.99 -20.99 -4.93
C LEU A 402 6.21 -22.25 -5.32
N ILE A 403 4.89 -22.14 -5.54
CA ILE A 403 4.06 -23.25 -5.98
C ILE A 403 4.56 -23.82 -7.31
N GLU A 404 4.83 -22.93 -8.29
CA GLU A 404 5.35 -23.31 -9.61
C GLU A 404 6.70 -24.03 -9.51
N GLU A 405 7.62 -23.50 -8.71
CA GLU A 405 8.94 -24.12 -8.48
C GLU A 405 8.82 -25.51 -7.84
N ILE A 406 7.99 -25.66 -6.79
CA ILE A 406 7.79 -26.94 -6.12
C ILE A 406 7.14 -27.96 -7.06
N GLU A 407 6.12 -27.55 -7.80
CA GLU A 407 5.43 -28.40 -8.76
C GLU A 407 6.37 -28.91 -9.84
N GLU A 408 7.16 -28.03 -10.45
CA GLU A 408 8.16 -28.40 -11.46
C GLU A 408 9.16 -29.42 -10.90
N GLN A 409 9.65 -29.19 -9.68
CA GLN A 409 10.59 -30.10 -9.02
C GLN A 409 9.98 -31.46 -8.67
N LEU A 410 8.70 -31.54 -8.33
CA LEU A 410 7.98 -32.80 -8.11
C LEU A 410 7.77 -33.57 -9.42
N ILE A 411 7.34 -32.88 -10.49
CA ILE A 411 7.15 -33.46 -11.82
C ILE A 411 8.48 -34.01 -12.35
N ASN A 412 9.57 -33.23 -12.25
CA ASN A 412 10.89 -33.66 -12.70
C ASN A 412 11.44 -34.87 -11.93
N ALA A 413 10.95 -35.11 -10.71
CA ALA A 413 11.25 -36.32 -9.93
C ALA A 413 10.31 -37.51 -10.22
N GLY A 414 9.42 -37.38 -11.20
CA GLY A 414 8.47 -38.43 -11.60
C GLY A 414 7.26 -38.57 -10.66
N PHE A 415 6.92 -37.53 -9.88
CA PHE A 415 5.77 -37.59 -8.99
C PHE A 415 4.45 -37.41 -9.78
N GLU A 416 3.49 -38.31 -9.54
CA GLU A 416 2.16 -38.28 -10.18
C GLU A 416 1.27 -37.21 -9.52
N MET A 417 1.20 -36.04 -10.14
CA MET A 417 0.47 -34.88 -9.59
C MET A 417 -1.06 -35.01 -9.66
N GLU A 418 -1.60 -35.95 -10.43
CA GLU A 418 -3.03 -36.03 -10.72
C GLU A 418 -3.89 -36.18 -9.45
N GLU A 419 -3.51 -37.08 -8.55
CA GLU A 419 -4.26 -37.31 -7.30
C GLU A 419 -4.19 -36.10 -6.36
N LEU A 420 -3.04 -35.42 -6.31
CA LEU A 420 -2.89 -34.20 -5.54
C LEU A 420 -3.80 -33.09 -6.08
N TYR A 421 -3.82 -32.87 -7.40
CA TYR A 421 -4.72 -31.89 -8.00
C TYR A 421 -6.19 -32.22 -7.73
N LYS A 422 -6.61 -33.49 -7.88
CA LYS A 422 -7.98 -33.92 -7.54
C LYS A 422 -8.34 -33.62 -6.09
N SER A 423 -7.42 -33.84 -5.15
CA SER A 423 -7.62 -33.52 -3.75
C SER A 423 -7.81 -32.01 -3.52
N ILE A 424 -7.01 -31.18 -4.20
CA ILE A 424 -7.09 -29.72 -4.13
C ILE A 424 -8.43 -29.23 -4.68
N PHE A 425 -8.86 -29.73 -5.85
CA PHE A 425 -10.17 -29.38 -6.44
C PHE A 425 -11.36 -29.88 -5.61
N SER A 426 -11.16 -30.89 -4.78
CA SER A 426 -12.21 -31.43 -3.90
C SER A 426 -12.36 -30.63 -2.61
N MET A 427 -11.30 -29.95 -2.16
CA MET A 427 -11.29 -29.11 -0.96
C MET A 427 -10.65 -27.73 -1.22
N PRO A 428 -11.19 -26.94 -2.16
CA PRO A 428 -10.56 -25.71 -2.63
C PRO A 428 -10.39 -24.67 -1.52
N GLN A 429 -11.28 -24.68 -0.51
CA GLN A 429 -11.18 -23.80 0.67
C GLN A 429 -9.99 -24.07 1.57
N LYS A 430 -9.50 -25.32 1.59
CA LYS A 430 -8.32 -25.66 2.39
C LYS A 430 -7.04 -25.17 1.72
N PHE A 431 -7.06 -24.95 0.41
CA PHE A 431 -5.86 -24.73 -0.41
C PHE A 431 -6.09 -23.56 -1.41
N PRO A 432 -6.45 -22.35 -0.95
CA PRO A 432 -6.91 -21.27 -1.82
C PRO A 432 -5.84 -20.80 -2.82
N GLY A 433 -4.60 -20.59 -2.41
CA GLY A 433 -3.51 -20.15 -3.29
C GLY A 433 -3.21 -21.14 -4.41
N THR A 434 -3.06 -22.41 -4.05
CA THR A 434 -2.78 -23.48 -5.00
C THR A 434 -3.95 -23.78 -5.91
N PHE A 435 -5.19 -23.69 -5.41
CA PHE A 435 -6.38 -23.75 -6.25
C PHE A 435 -6.37 -22.63 -7.30
N LEU A 436 -6.06 -21.39 -6.91
CA LEU A 436 -5.96 -20.27 -7.86
C LEU A 436 -4.86 -20.49 -8.90
N TYR A 437 -3.71 -21.04 -8.48
CA TYR A 437 -2.64 -21.42 -9.40
C TYR A 437 -3.10 -22.45 -10.43
N LEU A 438 -3.73 -23.54 -9.99
CA LEU A 438 -4.24 -24.58 -10.88
C LEU A 438 -5.36 -24.07 -11.79
N LEU A 439 -6.26 -23.22 -11.28
CA LEU A 439 -7.31 -22.59 -12.07
C LEU A 439 -6.74 -21.73 -13.20
N LYS A 440 -5.62 -21.02 -12.97
CA LYS A 440 -4.91 -20.29 -14.03
C LYS A 440 -4.34 -21.23 -15.08
N LYS A 441 -3.75 -22.37 -14.68
CA LYS A 441 -3.26 -23.40 -15.63
C LYS A 441 -4.38 -24.00 -16.47
N ILE A 442 -5.55 -24.24 -15.88
CA ILE A 442 -6.74 -24.67 -16.61
C ILE A 442 -7.17 -23.59 -17.62
N ALA A 443 -7.30 -22.34 -17.17
CA ALA A 443 -7.72 -21.22 -18.01
C ALA A 443 -6.79 -20.99 -19.22
N ASN A 444 -5.50 -21.24 -19.04
CA ASN A 444 -4.48 -21.15 -20.09
C ASN A 444 -4.39 -22.41 -20.97
N GLY A 445 -5.12 -23.48 -20.64
CA GLY A 445 -5.19 -24.71 -21.43
C GLY A 445 -4.08 -25.74 -21.16
N THR A 446 -3.28 -25.57 -20.10
CA THR A 446 -2.23 -26.53 -19.70
C THR A 446 -2.82 -27.78 -19.05
N LEU A 447 -3.87 -27.62 -18.22
CA LEU A 447 -4.52 -28.71 -17.48
C LEU A 447 -5.88 -29.09 -18.08
N LYS A 448 -5.93 -29.42 -19.38
CA LYS A 448 -7.19 -29.68 -20.13
C LYS A 448 -8.09 -30.77 -19.52
N LYS A 449 -7.50 -31.81 -18.93
CA LYS A 449 -8.27 -32.87 -18.26
C LYS A 449 -9.17 -32.33 -17.14
N PHE A 450 -8.76 -31.23 -16.50
CA PHE A 450 -9.50 -30.60 -15.41
C PHE A 450 -10.43 -29.46 -15.87
N SER A 451 -10.51 -29.18 -17.18
CA SER A 451 -11.56 -28.32 -17.76
C SER A 451 -12.82 -29.08 -18.17
N GLU A 452 -12.83 -30.41 -18.06
CA GLU A 452 -13.97 -31.23 -18.44
C GLU A 452 -15.24 -30.94 -17.60
N PRO A 453 -16.45 -31.14 -18.16
CA PRO A 453 -17.72 -30.83 -17.50
C PRO A 453 -17.85 -31.36 -16.07
N ARG A 454 -17.37 -32.57 -15.80
CA ARG A 454 -17.35 -33.19 -14.46
C ARG A 454 -16.70 -32.33 -13.36
N TYR A 455 -15.76 -31.44 -13.70
CA TYR A 455 -15.09 -30.54 -12.75
C TYR A 455 -15.72 -29.15 -12.67
N LEU A 456 -16.41 -28.71 -13.73
CA LEU A 456 -16.96 -27.35 -13.85
C LEU A 456 -17.90 -26.97 -12.70
N SER A 457 -18.82 -27.87 -12.31
CA SER A 457 -19.76 -27.62 -11.21
C SER A 457 -19.05 -27.26 -9.90
N ARG A 458 -17.94 -27.96 -9.58
CA ARG A 458 -17.12 -27.68 -8.40
C ARG A 458 -16.33 -26.37 -8.55
N LEU A 459 -15.76 -26.12 -9.73
CA LEU A 459 -15.05 -24.87 -10.00
C LEU A 459 -15.97 -23.66 -9.80
N ILE A 460 -17.20 -23.73 -10.31
CA ILE A 460 -18.24 -22.70 -10.15
C ILE A 460 -18.59 -22.52 -8.66
N GLY A 461 -18.86 -23.61 -7.94
CA GLY A 461 -19.16 -23.54 -6.49
C GLY A 461 -18.01 -22.94 -5.66
N SER A 462 -16.77 -23.01 -6.15
CA SER A 462 -15.59 -22.48 -5.45
C SER A 462 -15.42 -20.97 -5.60
N LEU A 463 -16.07 -20.35 -6.60
CA LEU A 463 -15.86 -18.94 -6.95
C LEU A 463 -16.27 -17.98 -5.83
N GLU A 464 -17.24 -18.37 -5.01
CA GLU A 464 -17.77 -17.54 -3.92
C GLU A 464 -16.81 -17.43 -2.73
N HIS A 465 -16.06 -18.49 -2.52
CA HIS A 465 -15.30 -18.65 -1.30
C HIS A 465 -13.82 -18.29 -1.48
N ILE A 466 -13.32 -18.27 -2.74
CA ILE A 466 -11.93 -17.97 -3.06
C ILE A 466 -11.83 -16.63 -3.78
N LYS A 467 -11.24 -15.65 -3.08
CA LYS A 467 -10.99 -14.31 -3.62
C LYS A 467 -10.13 -14.39 -4.89
N GLY A 468 -10.60 -13.75 -5.96
CA GLY A 468 -9.87 -13.70 -7.24
C GLY A 468 -10.13 -14.89 -8.18
N ALA A 469 -10.89 -15.92 -7.77
CA ALA A 469 -11.20 -17.06 -8.62
C ALA A 469 -12.14 -16.68 -9.80
N LYS A 470 -13.17 -15.86 -9.54
CA LYS A 470 -14.14 -15.40 -10.55
C LYS A 470 -13.51 -14.85 -11.84
N PRO A 471 -12.63 -13.84 -11.82
CA PRO A 471 -12.08 -13.28 -13.06
C PRO A 471 -11.23 -14.30 -13.83
N ILE A 472 -10.54 -15.21 -13.13
CA ILE A 472 -9.75 -16.29 -13.77
C ILE A 472 -10.70 -17.29 -14.44
N PHE A 473 -11.78 -17.67 -13.76
CA PHE A 473 -12.81 -18.55 -14.31
C PHE A 473 -13.46 -17.97 -15.56
N ILE A 474 -13.95 -16.73 -15.52
CA ILE A 474 -14.59 -16.09 -16.68
C ILE A 474 -13.64 -16.00 -17.88
N LYS A 475 -12.34 -15.73 -17.64
CA LYS A 475 -11.33 -15.71 -18.70
C LYS A 475 -11.04 -17.10 -19.26
N GLY A 476 -10.95 -18.11 -18.39
CA GLY A 476 -10.65 -19.49 -18.77
C GLY A 476 -11.80 -20.19 -19.49
N PHE A 477 -13.02 -19.86 -19.07
CA PHE A 477 -14.27 -20.43 -19.56
C PHE A 477 -15.13 -19.32 -20.17
N SER A 478 -14.59 -18.61 -21.16
CA SER A 478 -15.39 -17.69 -21.96
C SER A 478 -16.61 -18.40 -22.55
N LEU A 479 -17.66 -17.66 -22.90
CA LEU A 479 -18.90 -18.24 -23.43
C LEU A 479 -18.63 -19.22 -24.59
N GLU A 480 -17.73 -18.87 -25.51
CA GLU A 480 -17.30 -19.73 -26.61
C GLU A 480 -16.62 -21.03 -26.15
N LYS A 481 -15.65 -20.94 -25.22
CA LYS A 481 -14.96 -22.11 -24.69
C LYS A 481 -15.90 -23.00 -23.88
N PHE A 482 -16.79 -22.38 -23.11
CA PHE A 482 -17.78 -23.09 -22.33
C PHE A 482 -18.74 -23.85 -23.25
N ASP A 483 -19.23 -23.22 -24.32
CA ASP A 483 -20.05 -23.84 -25.36
C ASP A 483 -19.38 -25.09 -25.96
N GLU A 484 -18.11 -24.97 -26.36
CA GLU A 484 -17.35 -26.10 -26.88
C GLU A 484 -17.17 -27.24 -25.87
N LEU A 485 -17.01 -26.92 -24.59
CA LEU A 485 -16.81 -27.91 -23.52
C LEU A 485 -18.08 -28.69 -23.21
N ILE A 486 -19.24 -28.03 -23.22
CA ILE A 486 -20.49 -28.66 -22.78
C ILE A 486 -21.29 -29.34 -23.89
N LYS A 487 -21.08 -29.00 -25.17
CA LYS A 487 -21.89 -29.51 -26.30
C LYS A 487 -22.04 -31.04 -26.37
N ASN A 488 -21.02 -31.78 -25.91
CA ASN A 488 -20.99 -33.24 -25.89
C ASN A 488 -20.98 -33.82 -24.46
N GLY A 489 -21.31 -33.01 -23.44
CA GLY A 489 -21.31 -33.43 -22.04
C GLY A 489 -22.49 -34.35 -21.68
N GLU A 490 -22.31 -35.18 -20.65
CA GLU A 490 -23.38 -36.04 -20.16
C GLU A 490 -24.46 -35.21 -19.43
N ILE A 491 -25.73 -35.53 -19.65
CA ILE A 491 -26.89 -34.78 -19.10
C ILE A 491 -26.78 -34.59 -17.58
N ASN A 492 -26.38 -35.64 -16.85
CA ASN A 492 -26.23 -35.58 -15.40
C ASN A 492 -25.11 -34.61 -14.94
N GLU A 493 -24.04 -34.49 -15.72
CA GLU A 493 -22.96 -33.53 -15.43
C GLU A 493 -23.40 -32.11 -15.75
N ILE A 494 -24.07 -31.92 -16.88
CA ILE A 494 -24.61 -30.61 -17.27
C ILE A 494 -25.66 -30.12 -16.28
N GLN A 495 -26.52 -30.99 -15.76
CA GLN A 495 -27.46 -30.63 -14.70
C GLN A 495 -26.73 -30.12 -13.44
N LYS A 496 -25.65 -30.78 -13.02
CA LYS A 496 -24.85 -30.32 -11.87
C LYS A 496 -24.19 -28.96 -12.14
N ILE A 497 -23.75 -28.70 -13.37
CA ILE A 497 -23.20 -27.40 -13.76
C ILE A 497 -24.30 -26.32 -13.71
N LYS A 498 -25.47 -26.63 -14.27
CA LYS A 498 -26.65 -25.75 -14.21
C LYS A 498 -27.00 -25.39 -12.77
N ASP A 499 -27.10 -26.38 -11.88
CA ASP A 499 -27.40 -26.18 -10.47
C ASP A 499 -26.34 -25.29 -9.78
N ALA A 500 -25.06 -25.51 -10.11
CA ALA A 500 -23.96 -24.72 -9.56
C ALA A 500 -24.02 -23.26 -10.05
N LEU A 501 -24.34 -23.01 -11.33
CA LEU A 501 -24.51 -21.66 -11.88
C LEU A 501 -25.66 -20.91 -11.21
N ILE A 502 -26.81 -21.58 -11.03
CA ILE A 502 -27.99 -20.99 -10.38
C ILE A 502 -27.66 -20.58 -8.95
N LYS A 503 -27.06 -21.51 -8.18
CA LYS A 503 -26.71 -21.30 -6.77
C LYS A 503 -25.57 -20.30 -6.58
N SER A 504 -24.70 -20.13 -7.57
CA SER A 504 -23.48 -19.32 -7.47
C SER A 504 -23.78 -17.85 -7.16
N SER A 505 -23.52 -17.36 -5.94
CA SER A 505 -23.60 -15.93 -5.59
C SER A 505 -22.43 -15.10 -6.17
N ALA A 506 -21.35 -15.73 -6.62
CA ALA A 506 -20.18 -15.04 -7.16
C ALA A 506 -20.43 -14.42 -8.54
N LEU A 507 -21.27 -15.07 -9.36
CA LEU A 507 -21.65 -14.61 -10.69
C LEU A 507 -22.86 -13.69 -10.58
N LYS A 508 -22.87 -12.60 -11.36
CA LYS A 508 -24.03 -11.72 -11.48
C LYS A 508 -25.10 -12.40 -12.33
N ASP A 509 -26.36 -11.99 -12.17
CA ASP A 509 -27.47 -12.65 -12.85
C ASP A 509 -27.34 -12.64 -14.38
N TYR A 510 -26.85 -11.55 -14.98
CA TYR A 510 -26.62 -11.52 -16.42
C TYR A 510 -25.53 -12.53 -16.85
N GLU A 511 -24.45 -12.68 -16.07
CA GLU A 511 -23.37 -13.63 -16.36
C GLU A 511 -23.90 -15.06 -16.29
N LYS A 512 -24.68 -15.39 -15.24
CA LYS A 512 -25.34 -16.70 -15.12
C LYS A 512 -26.25 -16.97 -16.31
N ASN A 513 -27.08 -15.99 -16.67
CA ASN A 513 -28.05 -16.13 -17.74
C ASN A 513 -27.38 -16.42 -19.08
N ASP A 514 -26.21 -15.86 -19.35
CA ASP A 514 -25.46 -16.15 -20.58
C ASP A 514 -24.99 -17.62 -20.62
N TYR A 515 -24.42 -18.17 -19.54
CA TYR A 515 -24.07 -19.59 -19.49
C TYR A 515 -25.30 -20.52 -19.53
N LEU A 516 -26.37 -20.14 -18.83
CA LEU A 516 -27.62 -20.92 -18.80
C LEU A 516 -28.29 -20.97 -20.17
N ARG A 517 -28.19 -19.91 -20.98
CA ARG A 517 -28.68 -19.92 -22.37
C ARG A 517 -27.95 -20.97 -23.22
N ILE A 518 -26.63 -21.09 -23.06
CA ILE A 518 -25.83 -22.09 -23.77
C ILE A 518 -26.22 -23.50 -23.33
N ILE A 519 -26.40 -23.73 -22.03
CA ILE A 519 -26.90 -25.01 -21.50
C ILE A 519 -28.27 -25.35 -22.08
N ASN A 520 -29.22 -24.42 -22.03
CA ASN A 520 -30.58 -24.65 -22.54
C ASN A 520 -30.60 -24.87 -24.07
N TYR A 521 -29.67 -24.28 -24.82
CA TYR A 521 -29.53 -24.48 -26.26
C TYR A 521 -29.14 -25.93 -26.61
N HIS A 522 -28.12 -26.49 -25.94
CA HIS A 522 -27.67 -27.87 -26.18
C HIS A 522 -28.47 -28.94 -25.44
N PHE A 523 -29.06 -28.57 -24.30
CA PHE A 523 -29.78 -29.48 -23.40
C PHE A 523 -31.18 -28.93 -23.05
N PRO A 524 -32.08 -28.77 -24.03
CA PRO A 524 -33.41 -28.17 -23.82
C PRO A 524 -34.27 -28.95 -22.80
N GLN A 525 -34.04 -30.25 -22.65
CA GLN A 525 -34.68 -31.10 -21.65
C GLN A 525 -34.37 -30.70 -20.19
N LEU A 526 -33.30 -29.94 -19.97
CA LEU A 526 -32.94 -29.45 -18.65
C LEU A 526 -33.62 -28.12 -18.32
N GLU A 527 -34.28 -27.44 -19.26
CA GLU A 527 -34.95 -26.17 -19.02
C GLU A 527 -36.05 -26.34 -17.94
N GLU A 528 -35.99 -25.54 -16.87
CA GLU A 528 -37.06 -25.56 -15.88
C GLU A 528 -38.29 -24.95 -16.54
N LYS A 529 -39.41 -25.68 -16.56
CA LYS A 529 -40.71 -25.08 -16.87
C LYS A 529 -40.88 -23.90 -15.91
N LYS A 530 -40.90 -22.67 -16.42
CA LYS A 530 -41.14 -21.44 -15.64
C LYS A 530 -42.28 -21.70 -14.64
N GLY A 531 -41.95 -21.69 -13.35
CA GLY A 531 -42.92 -21.96 -12.28
C GLY A 531 -44.04 -20.93 -12.25
N ASP A 532 -45.22 -21.39 -11.82
CA ASP A 532 -46.47 -20.61 -11.73
C ASP A 532 -46.27 -19.25 -11.03
N PHE A 533 -46.86 -18.19 -11.60
CA PHE A 533 -46.91 -16.87 -10.97
C PHE A 533 -47.67 -16.92 -9.65
N ILE A 534 -47.22 -16.14 -8.66
CA ILE A 534 -47.99 -15.91 -7.42
C ILE A 534 -48.91 -14.72 -7.64
N TYR A 535 -50.19 -14.97 -7.90
CA TYR A 535 -51.17 -13.90 -8.06
C TYR A 535 -51.51 -13.29 -6.71
N THR A 536 -51.58 -11.96 -6.61
CA THR A 536 -51.88 -11.26 -5.34
C THR A 536 -52.51 -9.87 -5.55
N THR A 537 -53.10 -9.29 -4.49
CA THR A 537 -53.58 -7.90 -4.52
C THR A 537 -52.43 -6.89 -4.33
N GLN A 538 -52.69 -5.63 -4.68
CA GLN A 538 -51.73 -4.54 -4.43
C GLN A 538 -51.47 -4.33 -2.93
N GLU A 539 -52.48 -4.53 -2.07
CA GLU A 539 -52.36 -4.38 -0.63
C GLU A 539 -51.40 -5.42 -0.04
N ALA A 540 -51.63 -6.72 -0.33
CA ALA A 540 -50.78 -7.80 0.15
C ALA A 540 -49.35 -7.70 -0.40
N LEU A 541 -49.17 -7.32 -1.67
CA LEU A 541 -47.84 -7.07 -2.24
C LEU A 541 -47.11 -5.95 -1.47
N THR A 542 -47.81 -4.89 -1.12
CA THR A 542 -47.24 -3.77 -0.35
C THR A 542 -46.86 -4.21 1.06
N GLN A 543 -47.69 -5.03 1.70
CA GLN A 543 -47.40 -5.60 3.02
C GLN A 543 -46.15 -6.51 2.97
N LYS A 544 -46.01 -7.34 1.93
CA LYS A 544 -44.82 -8.19 1.73
C LYS A 544 -43.55 -7.40 1.45
N LYS A 545 -43.63 -6.29 0.70
CA LYS A 545 -42.50 -5.37 0.53
C LYS A 545 -42.10 -4.70 1.85
N LYS A 546 -43.06 -4.30 2.68
CA LYS A 546 -42.78 -3.77 4.03
C LYS A 546 -42.16 -4.82 4.95
N GLU A 547 -42.62 -6.08 4.87
CA GLU A 547 -42.02 -7.21 5.59
C GLU A 547 -40.54 -7.40 5.19
N LEU A 548 -40.24 -7.33 3.88
CA LEU A 548 -38.87 -7.42 3.37
C LEU A 548 -38.00 -6.26 3.87
N GLU A 549 -38.51 -5.03 3.81
CA GLU A 549 -37.81 -3.84 4.28
C GLU A 549 -37.52 -3.91 5.78
N TYR A 550 -38.49 -4.35 6.59
CA TYR A 550 -38.31 -4.56 8.02
C TYR A 550 -37.24 -5.61 8.34
N LEU A 551 -37.21 -6.73 7.61
CA LEU A 551 -36.19 -7.76 7.78
C LEU A 551 -34.78 -7.21 7.52
N LEU A 552 -34.61 -6.43 6.45
CA LEU A 552 -33.32 -5.87 6.04
C LEU A 552 -32.84 -4.73 6.96
N THR A 553 -33.74 -3.83 7.35
CA THR A 553 -33.39 -2.57 8.04
C THR A 553 -33.47 -2.66 9.56
N VAL A 554 -34.26 -3.59 10.11
CA VAL A 554 -34.50 -3.72 11.55
C VAL A 554 -34.08 -5.10 12.07
N ALA A 555 -34.77 -6.16 11.65
CA ALA A 555 -34.67 -7.46 12.32
C ALA A 555 -33.28 -8.11 12.21
N ILE A 556 -32.67 -8.12 11.02
CA ILE A 556 -31.33 -8.68 10.81
C ILE A 556 -30.25 -7.83 11.51
N PRO A 557 -30.25 -6.49 11.39
CA PRO A 557 -29.35 -5.63 12.17
C PRO A 557 -29.47 -5.80 13.70
N GLU A 558 -30.67 -5.95 14.25
CA GLU A 558 -30.90 -6.20 15.68
C GLU A 558 -30.35 -7.55 16.10
N ASN A 559 -30.65 -8.62 15.35
CA ASN A 559 -30.12 -9.95 15.63
C ASN A 559 -28.57 -9.99 15.57
N LYS A 560 -27.93 -9.23 14.68
CA LYS A 560 -26.46 -9.07 14.67
C LYS A 560 -25.94 -8.43 15.96
N LYS A 561 -26.65 -7.43 16.50
CA LYS A 561 -26.30 -6.81 17.79
C LYS A 561 -26.47 -7.80 18.94
N GLU A 562 -27.53 -8.60 18.93
CA GLU A 562 -27.75 -9.67 19.93
C GLU A 562 -26.64 -10.70 19.92
N ILE A 563 -26.22 -11.19 18.74
CA ILE A 563 -25.10 -12.12 18.59
C ILE A 563 -23.79 -11.51 19.10
N SER A 564 -23.56 -10.21 18.83
CA SER A 564 -22.37 -9.51 19.31
C SER A 564 -22.34 -9.42 20.84
N ARG A 565 -23.47 -9.08 21.48
CA ARG A 565 -23.57 -9.05 22.95
C ARG A 565 -23.40 -10.43 23.55
N ALA A 566 -24.04 -11.46 22.98
CA ALA A 566 -23.92 -12.83 23.46
C ALA A 566 -22.47 -13.36 23.38
N ARG A 567 -21.67 -12.86 22.41
CA ARG A 567 -20.25 -13.19 22.26
C ARG A 567 -19.34 -12.56 23.34
N GLU A 568 -19.77 -11.48 23.99
CA GLU A 568 -19.00 -10.80 25.05
C GLU A 568 -19.01 -11.56 26.39
N PHE A 569 -19.93 -12.51 26.58
CA PHE A 569 -20.10 -13.28 27.83
C PHE A 569 -19.20 -14.52 27.97
N GLY A 570 -18.14 -14.65 27.16
CA GLY A 570 -17.15 -15.72 27.30
C GLY A 570 -17.54 -17.04 26.63
N ASP A 571 -17.42 -18.17 27.32
CA ASP A 571 -17.39 -19.53 26.76
C ASP A 571 -18.60 -19.84 25.85
N LEU A 572 -18.34 -19.92 24.54
CA LEU A 572 -19.36 -20.01 23.50
C LEU A 572 -20.00 -21.41 23.40
N SER A 573 -19.37 -22.44 23.96
CA SER A 573 -19.87 -23.83 23.88
C SER A 573 -21.12 -24.06 24.73
N GLU A 574 -21.26 -23.34 25.85
CA GLU A 574 -22.38 -23.48 26.80
C GLU A 574 -23.39 -22.31 26.73
N ASN A 575 -23.08 -21.25 25.99
CA ASN A 575 -23.93 -20.06 25.92
C ASN A 575 -25.22 -20.32 25.13
N PHE A 576 -26.32 -20.55 25.86
CA PHE A 576 -27.67 -20.77 25.32
C PHE A 576 -28.18 -19.58 24.50
N GLU A 577 -27.88 -18.35 24.93
CA GLU A 577 -28.29 -17.12 24.23
C GLU A 577 -27.60 -16.99 22.87
N TYR A 578 -26.33 -17.38 22.77
CA TYR A 578 -25.61 -17.40 21.50
C TYR A 578 -26.21 -18.40 20.51
N LYS A 579 -26.54 -19.63 20.98
CA LYS A 579 -27.17 -20.66 20.14
C LYS A 579 -28.56 -20.23 19.66
N ALA A 580 -29.38 -19.67 20.55
CA ALA A 580 -30.70 -19.16 20.21
C ALA A 580 -30.64 -17.97 19.22
N ALA A 581 -29.67 -17.06 19.39
CA ALA A 581 -29.48 -15.93 18.48
C ALA A 581 -29.01 -16.36 17.09
N LYS A 582 -28.19 -17.42 16.99
CA LYS A 582 -27.75 -18.01 15.72
C LYS A 582 -28.88 -18.76 15.02
N GLU A 583 -29.71 -19.50 15.75
CA GLU A 583 -30.88 -20.15 15.18
C GLU A 583 -31.90 -19.12 14.65
N ARG A 584 -32.13 -18.04 15.40
CA ARG A 584 -32.94 -16.90 14.95
C ARG A 584 -32.36 -16.25 13.70
N GLN A 585 -31.04 -16.15 13.59
CA GLN A 585 -30.37 -15.66 12.39
C GLN A 585 -30.69 -16.52 11.16
N ASP A 586 -30.57 -17.84 11.28
CA ASP A 586 -30.87 -18.77 10.20
C ASP A 586 -32.34 -18.66 9.75
N GLN A 587 -33.28 -18.54 10.70
CA GLN A 587 -34.70 -18.34 10.41
C GLN A 587 -34.97 -17.02 9.67
N LEU A 588 -34.33 -15.91 10.08
CA LEU A 588 -34.47 -14.61 9.44
C LEU A 588 -33.94 -14.65 7.99
N TYR A 589 -32.77 -15.27 7.75
CA TYR A 589 -32.20 -15.39 6.41
C TYR A 589 -32.99 -16.35 5.52
N GLN A 590 -33.54 -17.44 6.08
CA GLN A 590 -34.44 -18.31 5.33
C GLN A 590 -35.71 -17.56 4.92
N ARG A 591 -36.32 -16.81 5.84
CA ARG A 591 -37.50 -15.99 5.54
C ARG A 591 -37.20 -14.93 4.48
N LEU A 592 -36.05 -14.27 4.56
CA LEU A 592 -35.58 -13.30 3.58
C LEU A 592 -35.53 -13.90 2.17
N ARG A 593 -34.82 -15.04 2.01
CA ARG A 593 -34.67 -15.72 0.71
C ARG A 593 -36.00 -16.18 0.13
N THR A 594 -36.87 -16.74 0.97
CA THR A 594 -38.22 -17.14 0.55
C THR A 594 -39.01 -15.93 0.06
N LEU A 595 -39.01 -14.83 0.83
CA LEU A 595 -39.76 -13.63 0.50
C LEU A 595 -39.26 -12.94 -0.78
N GLU A 596 -37.94 -12.87 -0.98
CA GLU A 596 -37.34 -12.36 -2.23
C GLU A 596 -37.73 -13.21 -3.44
N SER A 597 -37.66 -14.54 -3.31
CA SER A 597 -38.05 -15.48 -4.37
C SER A 597 -39.55 -15.41 -4.71
N GLU A 598 -40.40 -15.26 -3.71
CA GLU A 598 -41.84 -15.11 -3.94
C GLU A 598 -42.17 -13.73 -4.56
N LEU A 599 -41.54 -12.65 -4.10
CA LEU A 599 -41.72 -11.29 -4.67
C LEU A 599 -41.30 -11.19 -6.13
N GLN A 600 -40.25 -11.92 -6.55
CA GLN A 600 -39.85 -12.00 -7.96
C GLN A 600 -40.88 -12.68 -8.85
N ARG A 601 -41.71 -13.57 -8.28
CA ARG A 601 -42.77 -14.31 -8.99
C ARG A 601 -44.15 -13.71 -8.82
N ALA A 602 -44.28 -12.64 -8.03
CA ALA A 602 -45.56 -12.02 -7.71
C ALA A 602 -46.14 -11.26 -8.90
N LYS A 603 -47.43 -11.48 -9.17
CA LYS A 603 -48.18 -10.79 -10.22
C LYS A 603 -49.46 -10.19 -9.64
N ILE A 604 -49.67 -8.90 -9.89
CA ILE A 604 -50.88 -8.20 -9.41
C ILE A 604 -52.10 -8.73 -10.19
N ILE A 605 -53.17 -9.02 -9.44
CA ILE A 605 -54.48 -9.37 -10.02
C ILE A 605 -55.11 -8.09 -10.60
N ASP A 606 -55.44 -8.11 -11.89
CA ASP A 606 -56.16 -7.03 -12.55
C ASP A 606 -57.67 -7.27 -12.47
N PHE A 607 -58.33 -6.63 -11.50
CA PHE A 607 -59.77 -6.76 -11.28
C PHE A 607 -60.64 -6.16 -12.39
N ASN A 608 -60.08 -5.37 -13.32
CA ASN A 608 -60.86 -4.76 -14.39
C ASN A 608 -61.17 -5.73 -15.54
N ASN A 609 -60.44 -6.84 -15.63
CA ASN A 609 -60.48 -7.75 -16.77
C ASN A 609 -60.57 -9.22 -16.33
N ILE A 610 -61.42 -9.48 -15.33
CA ILE A 610 -61.65 -10.84 -14.82
C ILE A 610 -62.85 -11.47 -15.52
N ASP A 611 -62.65 -12.66 -16.08
CA ASP A 611 -63.68 -13.50 -16.65
C ASP A 611 -64.57 -14.09 -15.54
N THR A 612 -65.84 -13.70 -15.50
CA THR A 612 -66.85 -14.19 -14.56
C THR A 612 -67.68 -15.35 -15.11
N SER A 613 -67.40 -15.82 -16.34
CA SER A 613 -68.10 -16.99 -16.91
C SER A 613 -67.74 -18.30 -16.19
N ARG A 614 -66.62 -18.31 -15.46
CA ARG A 614 -66.12 -19.40 -14.65
C ARG A 614 -65.41 -18.88 -13.41
N VAL A 615 -65.29 -19.73 -12.41
CA VAL A 615 -64.54 -19.46 -11.20
C VAL A 615 -63.05 -19.41 -11.53
N SER A 616 -62.43 -18.25 -11.32
CA SER A 616 -61.02 -18.00 -11.59
C SER A 616 -60.40 -17.13 -10.49
N ILE A 617 -59.08 -16.87 -10.57
CA ILE A 617 -58.38 -16.03 -9.59
C ILE A 617 -58.94 -14.60 -9.66
N GLY A 618 -59.30 -14.04 -8.49
CA GLY A 618 -59.95 -12.73 -8.37
C GLY A 618 -61.47 -12.74 -8.52
N THR A 619 -62.10 -13.93 -8.44
CA THR A 619 -63.56 -14.06 -8.42
C THR A 619 -64.10 -14.29 -7.00
N LYS A 620 -65.35 -13.86 -6.80
CA LYS A 620 -66.20 -14.16 -5.65
C LYS A 620 -67.30 -15.12 -6.08
N VAL A 621 -67.41 -16.25 -5.39
CA VAL A 621 -68.32 -17.35 -5.71
C VAL A 621 -69.39 -17.44 -4.62
N ILE A 622 -70.67 -17.41 -5.02
CA ILE A 622 -71.82 -17.51 -4.13
C ILE A 622 -72.44 -18.90 -4.28
N LEU A 623 -72.42 -19.67 -3.19
CA LEU A 623 -72.87 -21.05 -3.12
C LEU A 623 -74.17 -21.14 -2.32
N LYS A 624 -75.12 -21.95 -2.77
CA LYS A 624 -76.32 -22.29 -2.01
C LYS A 624 -76.36 -23.76 -1.65
N ASN A 625 -76.54 -24.03 -0.38
CA ASN A 625 -76.75 -25.37 0.15
C ASN A 625 -78.15 -25.87 -0.26
N LEU A 626 -78.22 -26.99 -0.97
CA LEU A 626 -79.49 -27.55 -1.46
C LEU A 626 -80.30 -28.30 -0.38
N GLN A 627 -79.69 -28.59 0.77
CA GLN A 627 -80.34 -29.30 1.88
C GLN A 627 -80.86 -28.33 2.95
N GLU A 628 -80.11 -27.27 3.24
CA GLU A 628 -80.42 -26.31 4.33
C GLU A 628 -80.88 -24.93 3.81
N ASN A 629 -80.87 -24.73 2.49
CA ASN A 629 -81.23 -23.47 1.83
C ASN A 629 -80.40 -22.25 2.29
N SER A 630 -79.23 -22.47 2.89
CA SER A 630 -78.28 -21.46 3.35
C SER A 630 -77.31 -21.03 2.25
N ILE A 631 -76.79 -19.79 2.33
CA ILE A 631 -75.86 -19.21 1.35
C ILE A 631 -74.49 -19.03 2.01
N ILE A 632 -73.43 -19.40 1.28
CA ILE A 632 -72.03 -19.21 1.68
C ILE A 632 -71.28 -18.56 0.51
N GLU A 633 -70.35 -17.66 0.81
CA GLU A 633 -69.58 -16.94 -0.20
C GLU A 633 -68.08 -17.18 0.01
N TYR A 634 -67.35 -17.42 -1.08
CA TYR A 634 -65.90 -17.55 -1.08
C TYR A 634 -65.26 -16.60 -2.08
N THR A 635 -64.18 -15.93 -1.68
CA THR A 635 -63.37 -15.11 -2.59
C THR A 635 -62.06 -15.83 -2.86
N ILE A 636 -61.71 -16.05 -4.13
CA ILE A 636 -60.51 -16.79 -4.50
C ILE A 636 -59.41 -15.79 -4.89
N LEU A 637 -58.39 -15.68 -4.05
CA LEU A 637 -57.24 -14.79 -4.25
C LEU A 637 -55.92 -15.55 -4.09
N GLY A 638 -54.82 -14.81 -4.02
CA GLY A 638 -53.50 -15.33 -3.77
C GLY A 638 -53.32 -15.99 -2.40
N PRO A 639 -52.27 -16.81 -2.24
CA PRO A 639 -51.87 -17.33 -0.93
C PRO A 639 -51.56 -16.21 0.08
N TRP A 640 -51.07 -15.05 -0.38
CA TRP A 640 -50.79 -13.90 0.49
C TRP A 640 -52.03 -13.14 0.95
N ASP A 641 -53.13 -13.26 0.22
CA ASP A 641 -54.39 -12.53 0.45
C ASP A 641 -55.40 -13.35 1.27
N SER A 642 -55.07 -14.60 1.59
CA SER A 642 -55.98 -15.55 2.24
C SER A 642 -56.36 -15.11 3.64
N ASN A 643 -57.66 -15.07 3.92
CA ASN A 643 -58.22 -14.71 5.22
C ASN A 643 -59.51 -15.50 5.48
N LEU A 644 -59.41 -16.56 6.27
CA LEU A 644 -60.52 -17.46 6.59
C LEU A 644 -61.69 -16.75 7.30
N SER A 645 -61.42 -15.71 8.10
CA SER A 645 -62.48 -14.97 8.79
C SER A 645 -63.33 -14.12 7.84
N LYS A 646 -62.81 -13.81 6.65
CA LYS A 646 -63.51 -13.09 5.57
C LYS A 646 -63.91 -14.01 4.41
N ASN A 647 -63.78 -15.34 4.58
CA ASN A 647 -63.97 -16.34 3.52
C ASN A 647 -63.12 -16.08 2.26
N ILE A 648 -61.92 -15.51 2.42
CA ILE A 648 -60.95 -15.37 1.33
C ILE A 648 -60.01 -16.57 1.36
N ILE A 649 -60.01 -17.36 0.30
CA ILE A 649 -59.25 -18.61 0.18
C ILE A 649 -58.21 -18.50 -0.93
N SER A 650 -57.07 -19.16 -0.74
CA SER A 650 -56.02 -19.24 -1.75
C SER A 650 -56.50 -20.08 -2.94
N TYR A 651 -56.17 -19.68 -4.16
CA TYR A 651 -56.34 -20.52 -5.34
C TYR A 651 -55.60 -21.87 -5.25
N ASP A 652 -54.59 -21.98 -4.40
CA ASP A 652 -53.84 -23.23 -4.18
C ASP A 652 -54.40 -24.06 -3.01
N SER A 653 -55.47 -23.59 -2.35
CA SER A 653 -56.18 -24.38 -1.35
C SER A 653 -56.90 -25.57 -2.00
N PRO A 654 -57.01 -26.74 -1.34
CA PRO A 654 -57.74 -27.89 -1.89
C PRO A 654 -59.18 -27.55 -2.29
N LEU A 655 -59.83 -26.69 -1.50
CA LEU A 655 -61.18 -26.20 -1.79
C LEU A 655 -61.25 -25.41 -3.11
N ALA A 656 -60.31 -24.49 -3.32
CA ALA A 656 -60.27 -23.74 -4.58
C ALA A 656 -59.85 -24.64 -5.74
N LYS A 657 -58.72 -25.33 -5.60
CA LYS A 657 -58.04 -26.08 -6.66
C LYS A 657 -58.83 -27.28 -7.17
N ASP A 658 -59.38 -28.08 -6.26
CA ASP A 658 -59.97 -29.37 -6.62
C ASP A 658 -61.49 -29.28 -6.82
N VAL A 659 -62.13 -28.25 -6.26
CA VAL A 659 -63.60 -28.18 -6.19
C VAL A 659 -64.19 -26.97 -6.92
N LEU A 660 -63.57 -25.79 -6.80
CA LEU A 660 -64.18 -24.53 -7.24
C LEU A 660 -63.63 -23.99 -8.56
N LEU A 661 -62.31 -24.03 -8.79
CA LEU A 661 -61.69 -23.47 -9.99
C LEU A 661 -62.29 -24.10 -11.26
N GLU A 662 -62.45 -23.29 -12.31
CA GLU A 662 -63.02 -23.65 -13.61
C GLU A 662 -64.53 -24.04 -13.60
N LYS A 663 -65.19 -24.06 -12.44
CA LYS A 663 -66.64 -24.28 -12.35
C LYS A 663 -67.44 -23.08 -12.83
N ARG A 664 -68.69 -23.30 -13.23
CA ARG A 664 -69.60 -22.27 -13.77
C ARG A 664 -70.84 -22.13 -12.90
N ALA A 665 -71.56 -21.03 -13.10
CA ALA A 665 -72.88 -20.86 -12.47
C ALA A 665 -73.82 -21.99 -12.90
N GLY A 666 -74.54 -22.58 -11.95
CA GLY A 666 -75.38 -23.77 -12.12
C GLY A 666 -74.69 -25.10 -11.81
N ASP A 667 -73.36 -25.13 -11.66
CA ASP A 667 -72.64 -26.36 -11.31
C ASP A 667 -72.92 -26.77 -9.85
N LYS A 668 -73.06 -28.08 -9.62
CA LYS A 668 -73.20 -28.68 -8.29
C LYS A 668 -71.87 -29.21 -7.80
N ILE A 669 -71.49 -28.82 -6.59
CA ILE A 669 -70.23 -29.21 -5.94
C ILE A 669 -70.53 -29.85 -4.59
N LYS A 670 -69.65 -30.76 -4.14
CA LYS A 670 -69.78 -31.44 -2.84
C LYS A 670 -68.77 -30.88 -1.86
N LEU A 671 -69.23 -30.34 -0.74
CA LEU A 671 -68.42 -29.82 0.36
C LEU A 671 -68.88 -30.47 1.67
N GLU A 672 -67.98 -31.08 2.43
CA GLU A 672 -68.27 -31.69 3.75
C GLU A 672 -69.53 -32.57 3.76
N ASN A 673 -69.70 -33.41 2.74
CA ASN A 673 -70.88 -34.27 2.52
C ASN A 673 -72.22 -33.58 2.23
N LYS A 674 -72.22 -32.27 2.01
CA LYS A 674 -73.37 -31.48 1.55
C LYS A 674 -73.21 -31.09 0.08
N ILE A 675 -74.33 -30.90 -0.62
CA ILE A 675 -74.34 -30.50 -2.04
C ILE A 675 -74.69 -29.01 -2.13
N TYR A 676 -73.80 -28.26 -2.77
CA TYR A 676 -73.95 -26.84 -3.04
C TYR A 676 -74.12 -26.60 -4.53
N GLU A 677 -74.89 -25.59 -4.90
CA GLU A 677 -75.00 -25.08 -6.26
C GLU A 677 -74.36 -23.69 -6.35
N ILE A 678 -73.55 -23.45 -7.37
CA ILE A 678 -72.98 -22.14 -7.65
C ILE A 678 -74.08 -21.25 -8.25
N ILE A 679 -74.61 -20.32 -7.47
CA ILE A 679 -75.67 -19.42 -7.95
C ILE A 679 -75.09 -18.33 -8.85
N ARG A 680 -73.95 -17.77 -8.44
CA ARG A 680 -73.37 -16.59 -9.09
C ARG A 680 -71.87 -16.52 -8.89
N ILE A 681 -71.20 -15.98 -9.90
CA ILE A 681 -69.79 -15.64 -9.91
C ILE A 681 -69.68 -14.15 -10.19
N GLU A 682 -68.99 -13.43 -9.31
CA GLU A 682 -68.79 -11.99 -9.39
C GLU A 682 -67.30 -11.66 -9.36
N ILE A 683 -66.93 -10.47 -9.82
CA ILE A 683 -65.56 -9.96 -9.64
C ILE A 683 -65.37 -9.65 -8.14
N ALA A 684 -64.27 -10.13 -7.55
CA ALA A 684 -63.92 -9.76 -6.19
C ALA A 684 -63.64 -8.25 -6.14
N LYS A 685 -64.34 -7.53 -5.24
CA LYS A 685 -64.05 -6.11 -5.02
C LYS A 685 -62.79 -5.99 -4.16
N ASN A 686 -61.90 -5.09 -4.57
CA ASN A 686 -60.66 -4.74 -3.86
C ASN A 686 -60.96 -4.20 -2.47
#